data_AF-A0A5Q2VW21-F1
#
_entry.id   AF-A0A5Q2VW21-F1
#
_cell.length_a   1.000
_cell.length_b   1.000
_cell.length_c   1.000
_cell.angle_alpha   90.00
_cell.angle_beta   90.00
_cell.angle_gamma   90.00
#
_symmetry.space_group_name_H-M   'P 1'
#
loop_
_entity.id
_entity.type
_entity.pdbx_description
1 polymer ?
#
loop_
_entity_poly.entity_id
_entity_poly.type
_entity_poly.pdbx_seq_one_letter_code
_entity_poly.pdbx_strand_id
1 'polypeptide(L)'
;MRRTRPTLTGAAIGGSLALAFGAGMVALPAAADSDVQLPSDWQAVAAELLDTGVDPRPSAQSADSSNVAAVGVDADGGLVIAVDGEGIDAGIDEARIAAYEDRATIVQVEGGFSALAAPGSVVGGAGIYTDTADNQASVCSVGFSSWNSTGEPAVVTAGHCTDDGALVDVGLSVPENDAAGGGILPGPDLGVYGFSQFGGPGNTAGSEIDPGTDIAVIDEINTDLTLSPEITDWTDTDDLAASTTVITGVGAVDPNGAAIERSGRTTGHSSTSAANVSMIAGVAEVDGRYVLGFLVDDIAVDQGDSGGPVYQGETAIGIVSGGNPTGNQLWAADLQDALAHTDGYTIQLHIDAPAVTAPDAGGDIDAGDAITGTAPAGTTLVVQPVGGDEFTVDVDSDGTWSFDAPQELGDYAFTLQAENGYNASETVEHDVNVTLPAPAITAPADGDRVTEAISSVSGTGYDGATVHVTIDGEELTAEVAGGAWSVETDLGYGPHEVGAYQVFEEQQSATVTAAVTVAPAAPEITVPADGGFFAETELTDVLDVEGTGIDGATVTLLVDGEQAGTAVVTGGAWSIAVDRDFAPGDYTLAAAQTIDGTDSDETSIMFSVMSVIDEDPTVDPTDDPTAGPTDGPTDGPDRLPDTGASAATLPFLGAAAALVMLGVAGVIRRQRA
;
A
#
# COMPACT_ATOMS: atom_id res chain seq x y z
N MET A 1 25.39 34.10 33.21
CA MET A 1 24.66 35.06 34.07
C MET A 1 23.17 34.78 33.90
N ARG A 2 22.41 34.82 35.00
CA ARG A 2 20.98 35.21 35.13
C ARG A 2 20.22 35.52 33.82
N ARG A 3 19.12 34.80 33.55
CA ARG A 3 17.69 35.15 33.88
C ARG A 3 17.21 36.43 33.17
N THR A 4 16.01 36.50 32.56
CA THR A 4 14.67 36.37 33.20
C THR A 4 13.56 36.23 32.12
N ARG A 5 12.78 35.12 32.05
CA ARG A 5 11.35 34.98 32.51
C ARG A 5 10.65 36.28 32.93
N PRO A 6 9.34 36.51 32.63
CA PRO A 6 8.33 36.12 33.65
C PRO A 6 6.86 35.85 33.18
N THR A 7 6.25 34.79 33.74
CA THR A 7 4.96 34.80 34.51
C THR A 7 3.59 34.98 33.81
N LEU A 8 2.41 34.53 34.33
CA LEU A 8 1.99 33.78 35.54
C LEU A 8 0.51 33.29 35.45
N THR A 9 0.16 32.27 36.27
CA THR A 9 -1.14 32.00 36.97
C THR A 9 -2.46 31.66 36.26
N GLY A 10 -3.11 30.59 36.79
CA GLY A 10 -4.56 30.50 37.02
C GLY A 10 -5.13 29.09 36.82
N ALA A 11 -5.13 28.17 37.80
CA ALA A 11 -6.10 28.04 38.91
C ALA A 11 -7.58 27.83 38.47
N ALA A 12 -8.42 26.98 39.08
CA ALA A 12 -8.31 25.88 40.06
C ALA A 12 -9.73 25.27 40.28
N ILE A 13 -9.87 24.22 41.10
CA ILE A 13 -11.14 23.70 41.71
C ILE A 13 -12.03 22.93 40.70
N GLY A 14 -12.68 21.80 41.01
CA GLY A 14 -12.81 20.93 42.19
C GLY A 14 -13.83 19.82 41.82
N GLY A 15 -14.17 18.78 42.58
CA GLY A 15 -13.89 18.34 43.95
C GLY A 15 -14.63 17.00 44.15
N SER A 16 -14.06 16.05 44.90
CA SER A 16 -14.48 15.74 46.28
C SER A 16 -15.80 14.97 46.46
N LEU A 17 -15.70 13.64 46.64
CA LEU A 17 -16.50 12.83 47.59
C LEU A 17 -15.76 11.47 47.77
N ALA A 18 -15.02 11.13 48.82
CA ALA A 18 -15.09 11.34 50.28
C ALA A 18 -16.00 10.35 51.05
N LEU A 19 -15.44 9.80 52.14
CA LEU A 19 -16.04 9.03 53.25
C LEU A 19 -16.14 7.48 53.04
N ALA A 20 -15.78 6.62 54.02
CA ALA A 20 -15.31 6.89 55.40
C ALA A 20 -14.58 5.72 56.12
N PHE A 21 -13.51 6.09 56.82
CA PHE A 21 -13.09 5.65 58.18
C PHE A 21 -12.95 4.15 58.57
N GLY A 22 -11.71 3.81 58.94
CA GLY A 22 -11.36 2.90 60.04
C GLY A 22 -10.01 3.31 60.64
N ALA A 23 -9.96 3.71 61.91
CA ALA A 23 -8.78 4.38 62.50
C ALA A 23 -7.94 3.45 63.39
N GLY A 24 -6.61 3.57 63.29
CA GLY A 24 -5.63 3.02 64.22
C GLY A 24 -4.34 3.83 64.20
N MET A 25 -3.96 4.44 65.33
CA MET A 25 -2.70 5.18 65.44
C MET A 25 -1.53 4.22 65.65
N VAL A 26 -0.55 4.25 64.76
CA VAL A 26 0.84 3.84 65.02
C VAL A 26 1.74 4.95 64.51
N ALA A 27 2.86 5.22 65.19
CA ALA A 27 3.79 6.27 64.81
C ALA A 27 4.47 5.95 63.47
N LEU A 28 4.74 6.97 62.67
CA LEU A 28 5.63 6.87 61.53
C LEU A 28 7.02 6.45 62.03
N PRO A 29 7.66 5.38 61.50
CA PRO A 29 9.10 5.31 61.50
C PRO A 29 9.63 6.47 60.64
N ALA A 30 10.70 7.12 61.08
CA ALA A 30 11.49 7.94 60.19
C ALA A 30 12.08 7.05 59.08
N ALA A 31 12.43 7.63 57.92
CA ALA A 31 13.25 6.93 56.95
C ALA A 31 14.51 6.40 57.67
N ALA A 32 14.69 5.09 57.65
CA ALA A 32 15.88 4.46 58.19
C ALA A 32 16.99 4.63 57.15
N ASP A 33 18.00 5.40 57.52
CA ASP A 33 19.31 5.35 56.88
C ASP A 33 19.87 3.95 57.20
N SER A 34 19.85 3.04 56.22
CA SER A 34 20.38 1.68 56.37
C SER A 34 21.67 1.53 55.57
N ASP A 35 22.72 2.22 56.04
CA ASP A 35 24.10 1.83 55.77
C ASP A 35 24.32 0.41 56.31
N VAL A 36 24.10 -0.61 55.46
CA VAL A 36 24.44 -2.01 55.79
C VAL A 36 25.96 -2.10 55.91
N GLN A 37 26.45 -2.16 57.15
CA GLN A 37 27.87 -2.30 57.45
C GLN A 37 28.36 -3.69 57.04
N LEU A 38 28.89 -3.78 55.82
CA LEU A 38 29.45 -5.01 55.26
C LEU A 38 30.59 -5.56 56.17
N PRO A 39 30.62 -6.86 56.50
CA PRO A 39 31.73 -7.49 57.20
C PRO A 39 33.03 -7.29 56.42
N SER A 40 34.11 -6.83 57.07
CA SER A 40 35.36 -6.43 56.38
C SER A 40 36.07 -7.55 55.61
N ASP A 41 35.65 -8.81 55.78
CA ASP A 41 36.17 -10.01 55.15
C ASP A 41 35.24 -10.65 54.10
N TRP A 42 34.03 -10.14 53.86
CA TRP A 42 33.04 -10.81 52.98
C TRP A 42 33.57 -11.12 51.57
N GLN A 43 34.35 -10.21 50.99
CA GLN A 43 34.99 -10.37 49.68
C GLN A 43 36.07 -11.45 49.68
N ALA A 44 36.80 -11.59 50.79
CA ALA A 44 37.80 -12.64 50.95
C ALA A 44 37.12 -14.02 51.11
N VAL A 45 35.97 -14.07 51.79
CA VAL A 45 35.16 -15.30 51.90
C VAL A 45 34.53 -15.68 50.56
N ALA A 46 34.02 -14.73 49.80
CA ALA A 46 33.51 -14.97 48.44
C ALA A 46 34.61 -15.52 47.52
N ALA A 47 35.79 -14.89 47.51
CA ALA A 47 36.95 -15.39 46.76
C ALA A 47 37.45 -16.77 47.24
N GLU A 48 37.26 -17.11 48.51
CA GLU A 48 37.67 -18.40 49.08
C GLU A 48 36.72 -19.55 48.74
N LEU A 49 35.40 -19.30 48.71
CA LEU A 49 34.37 -20.33 48.56
C LEU A 49 33.89 -20.56 47.11
N LEU A 50 34.04 -19.54 46.24
CA LEU A 50 33.64 -19.58 44.82
C LEU A 50 34.79 -19.95 43.86
N ASP A 51 35.97 -20.32 44.40
CA ASP A 51 37.22 -20.64 43.66
C ASP A 51 37.60 -19.65 42.53
N THR A 52 37.42 -18.35 42.77
CA THR A 52 37.81 -17.29 41.83
C THR A 52 39.31 -16.97 41.94
N GLY A 53 40.13 -17.92 41.52
CA GLY A 53 41.60 -17.88 41.61
C GLY A 53 42.25 -16.69 40.89
N VAL A 54 42.78 -15.73 41.65
CA VAL A 54 43.54 -14.58 41.13
C VAL A 54 45.01 -14.95 40.84
N ASP A 55 45.31 -15.48 39.65
CA ASP A 55 46.64 -15.36 39.00
C ASP A 55 46.49 -15.38 37.45
N PRO A 56 46.87 -14.30 36.74
CA PRO A 56 46.74 -14.24 35.28
C PRO A 56 47.87 -15.01 34.57
N ARG A 57 47.58 -16.24 34.13
CA ARG A 57 48.09 -16.89 32.88
C ARG A 57 47.43 -18.26 32.64
N PRO A 58 47.27 -18.70 31.39
CA PRO A 58 46.45 -19.87 31.08
C PRO A 58 47.20 -21.20 31.23
N SER A 59 46.72 -22.09 32.10
CA SER A 59 46.77 -23.55 31.86
C SER A 59 45.99 -24.39 32.89
N ALA A 60 45.19 -25.32 32.35
CA ALA A 60 44.65 -26.55 32.97
C ALA A 60 43.56 -26.42 34.06
N GLN A 61 42.41 -27.03 33.76
CA GLN A 61 41.33 -27.35 34.71
C GLN A 61 41.84 -28.23 35.86
N SER A 62 41.34 -27.98 37.07
CA SER A 62 41.19 -29.01 38.11
C SER A 62 39.71 -29.11 38.48
N ALA A 63 39.17 -30.32 38.44
CA ALA A 63 37.79 -30.59 38.83
C ALA A 63 37.71 -30.84 40.34
N ASP A 64 37.16 -29.87 41.07
CA ASP A 64 36.47 -30.03 42.37
C ASP A 64 35.74 -28.69 42.64
N SER A 65 34.67 -28.42 41.88
CA SER A 65 33.83 -27.23 42.07
C SER A 65 32.98 -27.37 43.34
N SER A 66 33.00 -26.37 44.21
CA SER A 66 32.06 -26.29 45.33
C SER A 66 30.62 -26.18 44.83
N ASN A 67 29.64 -26.63 45.61
CA ASN A 67 28.22 -26.40 45.33
C ASN A 67 27.72 -25.03 45.87
N VAL A 68 28.64 -24.11 46.14
CA VAL A 68 28.32 -22.77 46.63
C VAL A 68 27.91 -21.91 45.44
N ALA A 69 26.61 -21.60 45.37
CA ALA A 69 26.00 -20.89 44.25
C ALA A 69 26.15 -19.35 44.38
N ALA A 70 26.20 -18.82 45.60
CA ALA A 70 26.51 -17.41 45.87
C ALA A 70 26.97 -17.18 47.32
N VAL A 71 27.70 -16.08 47.54
CA VAL A 71 28.08 -15.58 48.88
C VAL A 71 27.72 -14.10 48.97
N GLY A 72 26.96 -13.70 49.98
CA GLY A 72 26.47 -12.33 50.17
C GLY A 72 26.23 -11.99 51.64
N VAL A 73 25.45 -10.94 51.90
CA VAL A 73 25.03 -10.57 53.25
C VAL A 73 23.53 -10.34 53.35
N ASP A 74 22.94 -10.63 54.50
CA ASP A 74 21.54 -10.32 54.81
C ASP A 74 21.34 -8.85 55.23
N ALA A 75 20.07 -8.47 55.41
CA ALA A 75 19.67 -7.11 55.76
C ALA A 75 20.16 -6.63 57.15
N ASP A 76 20.61 -7.55 58.02
CA ASP A 76 21.21 -7.25 59.33
C ASP A 76 22.76 -7.27 59.28
N GLY A 77 23.36 -7.50 58.11
CA GLY A 77 24.81 -7.57 57.88
C GLY A 77 25.43 -8.93 58.20
N GLY A 78 24.62 -9.98 58.41
CA GLY A 78 25.08 -11.36 58.57
C GLY A 78 25.54 -11.96 57.24
N LEU A 79 26.55 -12.83 57.29
CA LEU A 79 27.04 -13.54 56.10
C LEU A 79 26.00 -14.57 55.63
N VAL A 80 25.74 -14.65 54.33
CA VAL A 80 24.81 -15.62 53.72
C VAL A 80 25.55 -16.42 52.64
N ILE A 81 25.34 -17.73 52.63
CA ILE A 81 25.92 -18.64 51.64
C ILE A 81 24.78 -19.43 51.00
N ALA A 82 24.54 -19.21 49.71
CA ALA A 82 23.58 -20.00 48.93
C ALA A 82 24.26 -21.25 48.39
N VAL A 83 23.62 -22.41 48.54
CA VAL A 83 24.15 -23.71 48.08
C VAL A 83 23.14 -24.45 47.22
N ASP A 84 23.62 -25.07 46.15
CA ASP A 84 22.83 -25.98 45.32
C ASP A 84 22.82 -27.37 45.97
N GLY A 85 21.68 -27.75 46.55
CA GLY A 85 21.50 -28.98 47.34
C GLY A 85 21.63 -28.80 48.88
N GLU A 86 21.69 -29.93 49.61
CA GLU A 86 21.75 -29.91 51.08
C GLU A 86 23.18 -29.70 51.62
N GLY A 87 23.49 -28.48 52.06
CA GLY A 87 24.74 -28.15 52.75
C GLY A 87 25.89 -27.79 51.80
N ILE A 88 27.09 -27.53 52.34
CA ILE A 88 28.30 -27.25 51.55
C ILE A 88 29.03 -28.57 51.29
N ASP A 89 29.30 -28.89 50.02
CA ASP A 89 29.90 -30.16 49.60
C ASP A 89 31.42 -30.23 49.85
N ALA A 90 31.94 -31.46 49.98
CA ALA A 90 33.24 -31.78 50.54
C ALA A 90 34.47 -31.49 49.64
N GLY A 91 34.30 -30.72 48.56
CA GLY A 91 35.41 -30.17 47.76
C GLY A 91 36.22 -29.10 48.53
N ILE A 92 35.67 -28.58 49.62
CA ILE A 92 36.34 -27.68 50.56
C ILE A 92 36.74 -28.47 51.81
N ASP A 93 37.95 -28.22 52.35
CA ASP A 93 38.47 -28.87 53.58
C ASP A 93 37.43 -28.82 54.72
N GLU A 94 37.15 -29.95 55.37
CA GLU A 94 36.18 -30.06 56.49
C GLU A 94 36.46 -29.01 57.59
N ALA A 95 37.73 -28.62 57.78
CA ALA A 95 38.11 -27.58 58.76
C ALA A 95 37.75 -26.15 58.31
N ARG A 96 37.54 -25.91 57.01
CA ARG A 96 37.11 -24.61 56.44
C ARG A 96 35.59 -24.51 56.40
N ILE A 97 34.88 -25.60 56.06
CA ILE A 97 33.39 -25.62 56.10
C ILE A 97 32.88 -25.28 57.50
N ALA A 98 33.42 -25.93 58.54
CA ALA A 98 33.06 -25.66 59.93
C ALA A 98 33.39 -24.22 60.42
N ALA A 99 34.23 -23.46 59.70
CA ALA A 99 34.51 -22.06 60.04
C ALA A 99 33.39 -21.10 59.60
N TYR A 100 32.51 -21.55 58.71
CA TYR A 100 31.43 -20.78 58.09
C TYR A 100 30.03 -21.15 58.63
N GLU A 101 29.76 -22.42 58.93
CA GLU A 101 28.47 -22.87 59.50
C GLU A 101 28.05 -22.12 60.79
N ASP A 102 29.02 -21.75 61.64
CA ASP A 102 28.78 -21.02 62.90
C ASP A 102 28.59 -19.50 62.73
N ARG A 103 28.85 -18.94 61.52
CA ARG A 103 28.80 -17.48 61.26
C ARG A 103 27.96 -17.06 60.05
N ALA A 104 27.49 -18.00 59.25
CA ALA A 104 26.78 -17.74 58.00
C ALA A 104 25.43 -18.46 57.98
N THR A 105 24.41 -17.78 57.44
CA THR A 105 23.13 -18.41 57.14
C THR A 105 23.28 -19.20 55.82
N ILE A 106 23.21 -20.53 55.90
CA ILE A 106 23.20 -21.39 54.72
C ILE A 106 21.76 -21.45 54.16
N VAL A 107 21.60 -21.05 52.90
CA VAL A 107 20.33 -21.05 52.18
C VAL A 107 20.41 -22.10 51.07
N GLN A 108 19.47 -23.04 51.06
CA GLN A 108 19.35 -24.03 49.98
C GLN A 108 18.62 -23.39 48.80
N VAL A 109 19.19 -23.49 47.61
CA VAL A 109 18.54 -23.21 46.32
C VAL A 109 18.47 -24.53 45.55
N GLU A 110 17.27 -24.94 45.12
CA GLU A 110 17.11 -26.16 44.32
C GLU A 110 17.29 -25.83 42.83
N GLY A 111 18.38 -26.30 42.21
CA GLY A 111 18.61 -26.19 40.76
C GLY A 111 19.67 -25.17 40.35
N GLY A 112 20.45 -24.66 41.30
CA GLY A 112 21.47 -23.62 41.08
C GLY A 112 20.90 -22.28 40.58
N PHE A 113 21.79 -21.38 40.18
CA PHE A 113 21.42 -20.21 39.37
C PHE A 113 21.64 -20.56 37.90
N SER A 114 20.55 -20.67 37.14
CA SER A 114 20.60 -20.66 35.67
C SER A 114 20.63 -19.23 35.16
N ALA A 115 21.38 -18.97 34.09
CA ALA A 115 21.21 -17.74 33.34
C ALA A 115 19.79 -17.70 32.72
N LEU A 116 19.12 -16.57 32.90
CA LEU A 116 17.92 -16.16 32.19
C LEU A 116 18.22 -14.74 31.64
N ALA A 117 17.83 -14.37 30.42
CA ALA A 117 17.40 -15.19 29.29
C ALA A 117 18.45 -15.18 28.16
N ALA A 118 18.07 -15.75 27.02
CA ALA A 118 18.53 -15.23 25.73
C ALA A 118 17.33 -14.51 25.10
N PRO A 119 17.56 -13.34 24.50
CA PRO A 119 17.35 -13.26 23.06
C PRO A 119 18.65 -12.87 22.34
N GLY A 120 18.80 -13.32 21.09
CA GLY A 120 19.73 -12.65 20.18
C GLY A 120 19.25 -11.23 19.85
N SER A 121 17.92 -11.02 19.84
CA SER A 121 17.26 -9.76 19.49
C SER A 121 17.55 -8.62 20.48
N VAL A 122 18.26 -7.60 20.00
CA VAL A 122 18.44 -6.32 20.67
C VAL A 122 17.36 -5.35 20.20
N VAL A 123 16.69 -4.72 21.16
CA VAL A 123 15.56 -3.80 20.94
C VAL A 123 15.82 -2.43 21.57
N GLY A 124 15.23 -1.39 20.99
CA GLY A 124 15.25 -0.04 21.52
C GLY A 124 14.69 0.01 22.95
N GLY A 125 15.34 0.79 23.80
CA GLY A 125 15.03 0.88 25.23
C GLY A 125 15.76 -0.12 26.12
N ALA A 126 16.39 -1.17 25.58
CA ALA A 126 17.23 -2.09 26.34
C ALA A 126 18.43 -1.37 26.99
N GLY A 127 18.92 -1.88 28.13
CA GLY A 127 20.04 -1.25 28.85
C GLY A 127 21.40 -1.52 28.22
N ILE A 128 22.26 -0.49 28.20
CA ILE A 128 23.68 -0.60 27.85
C ILE A 128 24.56 -0.13 29.00
N TYR A 129 25.74 -0.73 29.13
CA TYR A 129 26.77 -0.34 30.08
C TYR A 129 28.16 -0.29 29.43
N THR A 130 29.03 0.53 29.99
CA THR A 130 30.48 0.49 29.73
C THR A 130 31.24 0.59 31.05
N ASP A 131 32.22 -0.29 31.26
CA ASP A 131 33.12 -0.22 32.42
C ASP A 131 34.12 0.94 32.28
N THR A 132 34.35 1.68 33.36
CA THR A 132 35.31 2.80 33.38
C THR A 132 36.52 2.46 34.24
N ALA A 133 37.64 3.16 34.02
CA ALA A 133 38.92 2.88 34.65
C ALA A 133 38.95 2.92 36.21
N ASP A 134 37.87 3.37 36.85
CA ASP A 134 37.69 3.45 38.30
C ASP A 134 36.65 2.42 38.84
N ASN A 135 36.31 1.36 38.09
CA ASN A 135 35.29 0.35 38.45
C ASN A 135 33.87 0.93 38.65
N GLN A 136 33.58 2.06 38.00
CA GLN A 136 32.23 2.61 37.88
C GLN A 136 31.71 2.29 36.48
N ALA A 137 30.48 1.80 36.35
CA ALA A 137 29.89 1.59 35.04
C ALA A 137 29.09 2.83 34.60
N SER A 138 29.35 3.32 33.40
CA SER A 138 28.45 4.23 32.69
C SER A 138 27.23 3.43 32.26
N VAL A 139 26.01 3.99 32.40
CA VAL A 139 24.77 3.34 31.99
C VAL A 139 23.90 4.26 31.15
N CYS A 140 23.36 3.68 30.09
CA CYS A 140 22.46 4.30 29.15
C CYS A 140 21.46 3.24 28.63
N SER A 141 20.69 3.61 27.60
CA SER A 141 19.81 2.71 26.87
C SER A 141 20.18 2.68 25.38
N VAL A 142 19.93 1.54 24.74
CA VAL A 142 19.78 1.42 23.28
C VAL A 142 18.70 2.41 22.84
N GLY A 143 19.00 3.25 21.85
CA GLY A 143 18.00 4.11 21.23
C GLY A 143 17.24 3.34 20.17
N PHE A 144 17.85 3.23 19.00
CA PHE A 144 17.28 2.52 17.87
C PHE A 144 18.36 1.67 17.20
N SER A 145 17.96 0.50 16.72
CA SER A 145 18.74 -0.25 15.75
C SER A 145 18.90 0.56 14.45
N SER A 146 20.04 0.45 13.79
CA SER A 146 20.43 1.30 12.66
C SER A 146 21.31 0.55 11.66
N TRP A 147 21.51 1.18 10.51
CA TRP A 147 22.50 0.80 9.51
C TRP A 147 23.58 1.86 9.44
N ASN A 148 24.84 1.43 9.34
CA ASN A 148 25.92 2.32 8.93
C ASN A 148 25.83 2.65 7.42
N SER A 149 26.67 3.56 6.95
CA SER A 149 26.66 4.02 5.54
C SER A 149 27.07 2.97 4.50
N THR A 150 27.42 1.76 4.93
CA THR A 150 27.66 0.60 4.07
C THR A 150 26.61 -0.50 4.18
N GLY A 151 25.63 -0.36 5.08
CA GLY A 151 24.58 -1.35 5.31
C GLY A 151 24.92 -2.43 6.34
N GLU A 152 25.94 -2.21 7.18
CA GLU A 152 26.21 -3.10 8.31
C GLU A 152 25.34 -2.69 9.52
N PRO A 153 24.87 -3.64 10.36
CA PRO A 153 24.10 -3.33 11.56
C PRO A 153 24.87 -2.45 12.55
N ALA A 154 24.19 -1.47 13.11
CA ALA A 154 24.69 -0.54 14.13
C ALA A 154 23.56 -0.19 15.13
N VAL A 155 23.89 0.48 16.24
CA VAL A 155 22.90 1.01 17.20
C VAL A 155 23.12 2.50 17.43
N VAL A 156 22.04 3.29 17.40
CA VAL A 156 22.03 4.69 17.84
C VAL A 156 21.74 4.78 19.34
N THR A 157 22.48 5.61 20.06
CA THR A 157 22.25 6.01 21.47
C THR A 157 22.65 7.48 21.67
N ALA A 158 22.68 8.00 22.90
CA ALA A 158 23.07 9.39 23.17
C ALA A 158 24.59 9.58 23.17
N GLY A 159 25.05 10.75 22.72
CA GLY A 159 26.47 11.10 22.59
C GLY A 159 27.19 11.11 23.94
N HIS A 160 26.52 11.62 24.97
CA HIS A 160 27.08 11.73 26.32
C HIS A 160 27.33 10.38 27.00
N CYS A 161 26.76 9.28 26.51
CA CYS A 161 27.01 7.92 27.00
C CYS A 161 28.46 7.46 26.80
N THR A 162 29.22 8.14 25.93
CA THR A 162 30.59 7.79 25.53
C THR A 162 31.72 8.49 26.30
N ASP A 163 31.38 9.34 27.29
CA ASP A 163 32.33 10.25 27.99
C ASP A 163 33.22 11.03 27.00
N ASP A 164 32.59 11.86 26.16
CA ASP A 164 33.22 12.61 25.07
C ASP A 164 34.02 11.73 24.07
N GLY A 165 33.68 10.45 23.93
CA GLY A 165 34.38 9.47 23.10
C GLY A 165 35.62 8.84 23.76
N ALA A 166 35.74 8.93 25.09
CA ALA A 166 36.78 8.22 25.85
C ALA A 166 36.44 6.73 26.05
N LEU A 167 35.16 6.37 25.99
CA LEU A 167 34.65 5.00 26.07
C LEU A 167 34.60 4.36 24.67
N VAL A 168 34.97 3.08 24.59
CA VAL A 168 35.16 2.35 23.34
C VAL A 168 34.25 1.12 23.29
N ASP A 169 34.45 0.18 24.21
CA ASP A 169 33.64 -1.05 24.27
C ASP A 169 32.31 -0.82 25.00
N VAL A 170 31.24 -1.48 24.55
CA VAL A 170 29.91 -1.38 25.17
C VAL A 170 29.20 -2.73 25.19
N GLY A 171 28.58 -3.05 26.32
CA GLY A 171 27.79 -4.27 26.54
C GLY A 171 26.33 -3.96 26.87
N LEU A 172 25.46 -4.98 26.76
CA LEU A 172 24.08 -4.92 27.25
C LEU A 172 24.05 -5.19 28.76
N SER A 173 23.15 -4.55 29.50
CA SER A 173 22.85 -4.95 30.89
C SER A 173 21.75 -6.03 30.93
N VAL A 174 21.73 -6.83 32.01
CA VAL A 174 20.68 -7.85 32.22
C VAL A 174 19.38 -7.14 32.65
N PRO A 175 18.27 -7.24 31.89
CA PRO A 175 17.09 -6.38 32.13
C PRO A 175 16.37 -6.67 33.45
N GLU A 176 16.34 -7.93 33.90
CA GLU A 176 15.84 -8.33 35.24
C GLU A 176 16.49 -7.53 36.39
N ASN A 177 17.72 -7.01 36.19
CA ASN A 177 18.50 -6.28 37.19
C ASN A 177 18.46 -4.75 37.02
N ASP A 178 17.85 -4.25 35.94
CA ASP A 178 17.88 -2.83 35.59
C ASP A 178 16.78 -2.00 36.28
N ALA A 179 15.76 -2.65 36.84
CA ALA A 179 14.60 -2.00 37.44
C ALA A 179 14.93 -1.00 38.58
N ALA A 180 14.54 0.26 38.38
CA ALA A 180 14.22 1.26 39.40
C ALA A 180 15.18 1.38 40.62
N GLY A 181 16.49 1.28 40.39
CA GLY A 181 17.53 1.45 41.42
C GLY A 181 18.32 0.19 41.79
N GLY A 182 18.17 -0.90 41.03
CA GLY A 182 19.03 -2.09 41.09
C GLY A 182 20.48 -1.84 40.62
N GLY A 183 21.40 -2.69 41.10
CA GLY A 183 22.79 -2.69 40.65
C GLY A 183 22.96 -3.31 39.27
N ILE A 184 23.98 -2.89 38.54
CA ILE A 184 24.23 -3.31 37.15
C ILE A 184 24.80 -4.74 37.13
N LEU A 185 24.13 -5.64 36.41
CA LEU A 185 24.75 -6.91 35.99
C LEU A 185 25.15 -6.81 34.50
N PRO A 186 26.45 -6.96 34.19
CA PRO A 186 26.94 -7.15 32.83
C PRO A 186 26.28 -8.32 32.10
N GLY A 187 25.67 -8.03 30.96
CA GLY A 187 25.27 -8.99 29.93
C GLY A 187 26.35 -9.14 28.85
N PRO A 188 26.00 -9.61 27.63
CA PRO A 188 26.95 -9.79 26.54
C PRO A 188 27.46 -8.45 25.97
N ASP A 189 28.64 -8.50 25.34
CA ASP A 189 29.17 -7.39 24.54
C ASP A 189 28.18 -7.05 23.40
N LEU A 190 27.88 -5.77 23.20
CA LEU A 190 27.01 -5.26 22.14
C LEU A 190 27.82 -4.89 20.90
N GLY A 191 28.93 -4.16 21.08
CA GLY A 191 29.75 -3.64 20.00
C GLY A 191 30.75 -2.58 20.47
N VAL A 192 31.14 -1.68 19.58
CA VAL A 192 32.16 -0.63 19.80
C VAL A 192 31.61 0.73 19.39
N TYR A 193 31.79 1.78 20.21
CA TYR A 193 31.42 3.14 19.83
C TYR A 193 32.27 3.65 18.64
N GLY A 194 31.65 3.82 17.47
CA GLY A 194 32.32 4.29 16.26
C GLY A 194 32.30 5.81 16.09
N PHE A 195 31.26 6.50 16.60
CA PHE A 195 31.14 7.95 16.58
C PHE A 195 30.30 8.46 17.76
N SER A 196 30.63 9.66 18.26
CA SER A 196 29.79 10.41 19.19
C SER A 196 29.91 11.93 19.02
N GLN A 197 28.78 12.61 19.24
CA GLN A 197 28.69 14.05 19.37
C GLN A 197 27.66 14.43 20.45
N PHE A 198 28.13 14.96 21.57
CA PHE A 198 27.33 15.65 22.58
C PHE A 198 27.63 17.16 22.56
N GLY A 199 26.61 17.96 22.32
CA GLY A 199 26.77 19.37 21.94
C GLY A 199 27.30 19.50 20.51
N GLY A 200 28.15 20.50 20.29
CA GLY A 200 28.76 20.81 18.99
C GLY A 200 29.88 19.83 18.58
N PRO A 201 30.42 19.98 17.36
CA PRO A 201 31.37 19.05 16.76
C PRO A 201 32.56 18.72 17.68
N GLY A 202 32.90 17.42 17.77
CA GLY A 202 33.96 16.92 18.64
C GLY A 202 33.67 17.08 20.13
N ASN A 203 32.43 16.80 20.54
CA ASN A 203 31.94 16.86 21.92
C ASN A 203 32.11 18.23 22.61
N THR A 204 32.10 19.30 21.82
CA THR A 204 32.24 20.67 22.31
C THR A 204 30.91 21.21 22.84
N ALA A 205 30.95 22.22 23.71
CA ALA A 205 29.72 22.72 24.35
C ALA A 205 28.65 23.27 23.38
N GLY A 206 28.97 23.64 22.14
CA GLY A 206 28.03 24.34 21.24
C GLY A 206 27.62 25.72 21.78
N SER A 207 26.50 26.27 21.30
CA SER A 207 25.92 27.52 21.82
C SER A 207 24.41 27.65 21.56
N GLU A 208 23.73 28.60 22.23
CA GLU A 208 22.30 28.92 22.00
C GLU A 208 21.95 29.29 20.53
N ILE A 209 22.93 29.71 19.72
CA ILE A 209 22.74 30.17 18.33
C ILE A 209 23.35 29.25 17.28
N ASP A 210 24.07 28.24 17.74
CA ASP A 210 24.78 27.21 16.97
C ASP A 210 24.84 25.99 17.89
N PRO A 211 23.68 25.36 18.17
CA PRO A 211 23.60 24.15 18.97
C PRO A 211 24.24 23.01 18.19
N GLY A 212 24.55 21.92 18.89
CA GLY A 212 24.71 20.64 18.21
C GLY A 212 23.64 19.67 18.67
N THR A 213 24.01 18.41 18.80
CA THR A 213 23.09 17.30 19.05
C THR A 213 23.58 16.44 20.21
N ASP A 214 22.95 15.31 20.48
CA ASP A 214 23.37 14.35 21.49
C ASP A 214 23.17 12.93 20.95
N ILE A 215 24.12 12.46 20.15
CA ILE A 215 24.07 11.16 19.47
C ILE A 215 25.41 10.43 19.51
N ALA A 216 25.35 9.12 19.67
CA ALA A 216 26.44 8.18 19.40
C ALA A 216 25.93 7.02 18.54
N VAL A 217 26.86 6.37 17.85
CA VAL A 217 26.62 5.10 17.14
C VAL A 217 27.56 4.03 17.69
N ILE A 218 27.03 2.82 17.77
CA ILE A 218 27.72 1.59 18.16
C ILE A 218 27.80 0.73 16.91
N ASP A 219 29.02 0.48 16.45
CA ASP A 219 29.39 -0.34 15.31
C ASP A 219 29.99 -1.67 15.79
N GLU A 220 30.51 -2.48 14.85
CA GLU A 220 31.13 -3.79 15.13
C GLU A 220 30.23 -4.68 16.01
N ILE A 221 28.92 -4.65 15.72
CA ILE A 221 27.88 -5.34 16.51
C ILE A 221 28.21 -6.83 16.62
N ASN A 222 28.13 -7.34 17.85
CA ASN A 222 28.38 -8.73 18.18
C ASN A 222 27.49 -9.66 17.33
N THR A 223 28.10 -10.54 16.54
CA THR A 223 27.41 -11.40 15.57
C THR A 223 26.56 -12.52 16.20
N ASP A 224 26.69 -12.74 17.52
CA ASP A 224 25.78 -13.61 18.27
C ASP A 224 24.45 -12.89 18.61
N LEU A 225 24.37 -11.59 18.33
CA LEU A 225 23.18 -10.75 18.47
C LEU A 225 22.55 -10.44 17.10
N THR A 226 21.24 -10.25 17.11
CA THR A 226 20.40 -9.77 16.00
C THR A 226 19.86 -8.41 16.43
N LEU A 227 19.93 -7.38 15.60
CA LEU A 227 19.22 -6.13 15.88
C LEU A 227 17.78 -6.21 15.35
N SER A 228 16.83 -5.65 16.09
CA SER A 228 15.43 -5.54 15.66
C SER A 228 14.98 -4.07 15.56
N PRO A 229 14.16 -3.67 14.56
CA PRO A 229 13.57 -2.34 14.43
C PRO A 229 12.39 -2.11 15.41
N GLU A 230 12.56 -2.56 16.66
CA GLU A 230 11.53 -2.65 17.68
C GLU A 230 11.95 -1.93 18.96
N ILE A 231 10.96 -1.48 19.73
CA ILE A 231 11.16 -0.85 21.04
C ILE A 231 10.43 -1.67 22.09
N THR A 232 11.14 -2.06 23.15
CA THR A 232 10.52 -2.81 24.26
C THR A 232 9.58 -1.96 25.10
N ASP A 233 8.47 -2.54 25.54
CA ASP A 233 7.56 -1.93 26.50
C ASP A 233 7.91 -2.25 27.98
N TRP A 234 8.98 -3.02 28.22
CA TRP A 234 9.41 -3.50 29.54
C TRP A 234 8.34 -4.31 30.33
N THR A 235 7.33 -4.89 29.65
CA THR A 235 6.32 -5.74 30.30
C THR A 235 6.84 -7.13 30.66
N ASP A 236 7.85 -7.62 29.91
CA ASP A 236 8.61 -8.83 30.19
C ASP A 236 10.09 -8.44 30.33
N THR A 237 10.66 -8.64 31.52
CA THR A 237 12.07 -8.33 31.83
C THR A 237 13.00 -9.51 31.56
N ASP A 238 12.44 -10.69 31.33
CA ASP A 238 13.20 -11.88 31.00
C ASP A 238 13.50 -11.83 29.49
N ASP A 239 12.50 -11.47 28.67
CA ASP A 239 12.66 -11.21 27.23
C ASP A 239 12.05 -9.85 26.80
N LEU A 240 12.93 -8.82 26.68
CA LEU A 240 12.51 -7.48 26.23
C LEU A 240 11.90 -7.45 24.83
N ALA A 241 12.12 -8.47 23.99
CA ALA A 241 11.53 -8.57 22.64
C ALA A 241 10.15 -9.28 22.65
N ALA A 242 9.67 -9.78 23.78
CA ALA A 242 8.39 -10.49 23.86
C ALA A 242 7.15 -9.57 23.71
N SER A 243 7.30 -8.27 23.97
CA SER A 243 6.27 -7.26 23.76
C SER A 243 6.89 -5.91 23.38
N THR A 244 6.57 -5.45 22.17
CA THR A 244 7.31 -4.38 21.49
C THR A 244 6.39 -3.43 20.73
N THR A 245 6.94 -2.28 20.33
CA THR A 245 6.40 -1.45 19.24
C THR A 245 7.39 -1.45 18.08
N VAL A 246 6.94 -1.83 16.88
CA VAL A 246 7.74 -1.73 15.65
C VAL A 246 7.92 -0.27 15.23
N ILE A 247 9.06 0.05 14.61
CA ILE A 247 9.33 1.36 14.01
C ILE A 247 9.30 1.23 12.50
N THR A 248 8.32 1.88 11.86
CA THR A 248 8.09 1.86 10.41
C THR A 248 8.55 3.13 9.70
N GLY A 249 8.96 4.17 10.46
CA GLY A 249 9.52 5.40 9.88
C GLY A 249 10.26 6.31 10.85
N VAL A 250 10.97 7.30 10.28
CA VAL A 250 11.62 8.40 11.02
C VAL A 250 10.94 9.71 10.65
N GLY A 251 10.55 10.51 11.64
CA GLY A 251 9.80 11.75 11.45
C GLY A 251 10.19 12.86 12.42
N ALA A 252 9.58 14.02 12.23
CA ALA A 252 9.60 15.10 13.20
C ALA A 252 8.43 14.95 14.20
N VAL A 253 8.57 15.47 15.41
CA VAL A 253 7.52 15.45 16.44
C VAL A 253 6.26 16.20 15.99
N ASP A 254 5.09 15.54 16.05
CA ASP A 254 3.77 16.16 15.84
C ASP A 254 3.05 16.37 17.19
N PRO A 255 2.87 17.63 17.66
CA PRO A 255 2.17 17.92 18.91
C PRO A 255 0.65 17.66 18.85
N ASN A 256 0.11 17.28 17.69
CA ASN A 256 -1.29 16.89 17.51
C ASN A 256 -1.44 15.40 17.10
N GLY A 257 -0.33 14.65 17.04
CA GLY A 257 -0.27 13.28 16.57
C GLY A 257 -0.61 12.24 17.65
N ALA A 258 -0.01 11.05 17.52
CA ALA A 258 -0.08 10.00 18.53
C ALA A 258 0.58 10.43 19.85
N ALA A 259 0.35 9.67 20.93
CA ALA A 259 1.04 9.88 22.21
C ALA A 259 2.57 9.94 22.01
N ILE A 260 3.27 10.75 22.82
CA ILE A 260 4.72 10.65 22.91
C ILE A 260 5.04 9.48 23.82
N GLU A 261 5.85 8.56 23.33
CA GLU A 261 6.27 7.37 24.05
C GLU A 261 7.80 7.34 24.12
N ARG A 262 8.33 6.79 25.21
CA ARG A 262 9.77 6.55 25.35
C ARG A 262 10.04 5.29 26.14
N SER A 263 11.11 4.59 25.82
CA SER A 263 11.56 3.40 26.54
C SER A 263 13.00 3.58 27.02
N GLY A 264 13.35 2.97 28.15
CA GLY A 264 14.69 3.10 28.72
C GLY A 264 14.91 2.23 29.94
N ARG A 265 16.18 1.88 30.14
CA ARG A 265 16.71 0.98 31.18
C ARG A 265 16.16 1.23 32.58
N THR A 266 16.03 2.49 32.98
CA THR A 266 15.92 2.85 34.41
C THR A 266 14.47 3.09 34.82
N THR A 267 13.67 3.64 33.92
CA THR A 267 12.25 3.94 34.18
C THR A 267 11.27 3.20 33.26
N GLY A 268 11.74 2.18 32.52
CA GLY A 268 10.94 1.28 31.67
C GLY A 268 10.29 2.00 30.50
N HIS A 269 9.13 1.54 30.04
CA HIS A 269 8.26 2.30 29.13
C HIS A 269 7.50 3.42 29.85
N SER A 270 7.25 4.53 29.17
CA SER A 270 6.29 5.56 29.60
C SER A 270 5.74 6.33 28.41
N SER A 271 4.47 6.75 28.53
CA SER A 271 3.77 7.51 27.50
C SER A 271 3.06 8.72 28.07
N THR A 272 2.87 9.75 27.23
CA THR A 272 2.16 10.97 27.56
C THR A 272 1.46 11.55 26.32
N SER A 273 0.54 12.50 26.50
CA SER A 273 -0.20 13.07 25.36
C SER A 273 0.71 13.93 24.47
N ALA A 274 0.51 13.90 23.14
CA ALA A 274 1.14 14.83 22.20
C ALA A 274 0.98 16.31 22.61
N ALA A 275 -0.14 16.64 23.28
CA ALA A 275 -0.42 17.97 23.81
C ALA A 275 0.55 18.42 24.92
N ASN A 276 1.36 17.51 25.48
CA ASN A 276 2.39 17.80 26.47
C ASN A 276 3.77 18.08 25.84
N VAL A 277 3.87 18.12 24.50
CA VAL A 277 5.02 18.69 23.80
C VAL A 277 5.02 20.21 24.00
N SER A 278 5.80 20.66 24.97
CA SER A 278 5.88 22.07 25.39
C SER A 278 6.86 22.91 24.57
N MET A 279 7.75 22.27 23.79
CA MET A 279 8.68 22.94 22.87
C MET A 279 9.07 22.01 21.73
N ILE A 280 9.15 22.54 20.50
CA ILE A 280 9.62 21.84 19.29
C ILE A 280 10.75 22.66 18.69
N ALA A 281 11.78 22.01 18.13
CA ALA A 281 12.95 22.64 17.52
C ALA A 281 13.58 23.72 18.44
N GLY A 282 13.68 23.40 19.72
CA GLY A 282 14.29 24.24 20.75
C GLY A 282 15.73 23.83 21.03
N VAL A 283 16.38 24.57 21.92
CA VAL A 283 17.72 24.26 22.40
C VAL A 283 17.71 24.20 23.93
N ALA A 284 18.29 23.14 24.50
CA ALA A 284 18.54 23.03 25.94
C ALA A 284 20.03 22.97 26.25
N GLU A 285 20.42 23.50 27.42
CA GLU A 285 21.73 23.28 28.02
C GLU A 285 21.66 22.00 28.88
N VAL A 286 22.12 20.88 28.34
CA VAL A 286 22.22 19.57 29.00
C VAL A 286 23.67 19.39 29.45
N ASP A 287 23.89 19.27 30.76
CA ASP A 287 25.22 19.23 31.41
C ASP A 287 26.26 20.21 30.82
N GLY A 288 25.84 21.45 30.56
CA GLY A 288 26.70 22.51 30.03
C GLY A 288 26.96 22.46 28.51
N ARG A 289 26.31 21.55 27.76
CA ARG A 289 26.35 21.47 26.30
C ARG A 289 24.98 21.77 25.68
N TYR A 290 24.96 22.42 24.51
CA TYR A 290 23.73 22.87 23.84
C TYR A 290 23.26 21.87 22.80
N VAL A 291 22.08 21.28 23.03
CA VAL A 291 21.46 20.23 22.21
C VAL A 291 20.17 20.74 21.56
N LEU A 292 20.05 20.59 20.24
CA LEU A 292 18.81 20.82 19.48
C LEU A 292 17.82 19.67 19.74
N GLY A 293 16.55 19.99 19.95
CA GLY A 293 15.58 18.98 20.34
C GLY A 293 14.20 19.51 20.69
N PHE A 294 13.48 18.73 21.48
CA PHE A 294 12.12 19.04 21.93
C PHE A 294 11.90 18.71 23.40
N LEU A 295 10.97 19.44 24.04
CA LEU A 295 10.60 19.30 25.45
C LEU A 295 9.24 18.61 25.56
N VAL A 296 9.20 17.55 26.35
CA VAL A 296 7.98 16.79 26.67
C VAL A 296 7.75 16.89 28.18
N ASP A 297 6.58 17.39 28.58
CA ASP A 297 6.12 17.44 29.97
C ASP A 297 5.30 16.19 30.32
N ASP A 298 5.07 15.95 31.61
CA ASP A 298 4.30 14.83 32.15
C ASP A 298 4.76 13.45 31.63
N ILE A 299 6.08 13.24 31.51
CA ILE A 299 6.70 11.95 31.18
C ILE A 299 7.89 11.68 32.10
N ALA A 300 7.99 10.44 32.59
CA ALA A 300 9.09 10.03 33.45
C ALA A 300 10.40 9.92 32.67
N VAL A 301 11.52 10.11 33.35
CA VAL A 301 12.89 9.92 32.86
C VAL A 301 13.83 10.05 34.05
N ASP A 302 14.87 9.22 34.12
CA ASP A 302 15.96 9.33 35.11
C ASP A 302 17.32 8.93 34.49
N GLN A 303 18.39 9.01 35.29
CA GLN A 303 19.75 8.66 34.86
C GLN A 303 19.83 7.20 34.41
N GLY A 304 20.28 6.96 33.19
CA GLY A 304 20.35 5.63 32.56
C GLY A 304 19.28 5.39 31.49
N ASP A 305 18.22 6.21 31.43
CA ASP A 305 17.31 6.24 30.27
C ASP A 305 17.92 6.99 29.07
N SER A 306 19.01 7.72 29.31
CA SER A 306 19.84 8.38 28.30
C SER A 306 20.10 7.51 27.08
N GLY A 307 19.88 8.05 25.89
CA GLY A 307 19.99 7.35 24.63
C GLY A 307 18.74 6.57 24.21
N GLY A 308 17.83 6.26 25.13
CA GLY A 308 16.60 5.52 24.85
C GLY A 308 15.70 6.18 23.79
N PRO A 309 14.89 5.41 23.06
CA PRO A 309 14.09 5.93 21.96
C PRO A 309 12.94 6.81 22.46
N VAL A 310 12.59 7.80 21.65
CA VAL A 310 11.39 8.64 21.78
C VAL A 310 10.63 8.58 20.45
N TYR A 311 9.36 8.21 20.51
CA TYR A 311 8.57 7.81 19.34
C TYR A 311 7.09 8.23 19.45
N GLN A 312 6.37 8.18 18.33
CA GLN A 312 4.93 8.45 18.22
C GLN A 312 4.27 7.38 17.35
N GLY A 313 3.50 6.47 17.95
CA GLY A 313 3.00 5.30 17.24
C GLY A 313 4.17 4.44 16.76
N GLU A 314 4.38 4.35 15.45
CA GLU A 314 5.49 3.59 14.85
C GLU A 314 6.58 4.53 14.26
N THR A 315 6.49 5.84 14.52
CA THR A 315 7.45 6.83 14.01
C THR A 315 8.48 7.20 15.07
N ALA A 316 9.76 6.93 14.80
CA ALA A 316 10.88 7.41 15.59
C ALA A 316 11.07 8.93 15.42
N ILE A 317 11.14 9.69 16.52
CA ILE A 317 11.22 11.17 16.50
C ILE A 317 12.39 11.75 17.30
N GLY A 318 12.95 11.03 18.27
CA GLY A 318 14.04 11.53 19.10
C GLY A 318 14.73 10.46 19.93
N ILE A 319 15.83 10.83 20.58
CA ILE A 319 16.52 10.03 21.59
C ILE A 319 16.64 10.82 22.90
N VAL A 320 16.53 10.13 24.04
CA VAL A 320 16.58 10.75 25.37
C VAL A 320 17.96 11.39 25.60
N SER A 321 18.02 12.72 25.61
CA SER A 321 19.27 13.46 25.84
C SER A 321 19.40 13.92 27.30
N GLY A 322 18.29 14.26 27.95
CA GLY A 322 18.31 14.61 29.37
C GLY A 322 16.92 14.76 29.96
N GLY A 323 16.84 14.95 31.28
CA GLY A 323 15.57 14.99 31.99
C GLY A 323 15.57 15.85 33.23
N ASN A 324 14.37 16.16 33.72
CA ASN A 324 14.11 16.74 35.03
C ASN A 324 13.16 15.82 35.79
N PRO A 325 13.66 14.78 36.50
CA PRO A 325 12.81 13.80 37.18
C PRO A 325 11.87 14.44 38.21
N THR A 326 12.32 15.51 38.89
CA THR A 326 11.51 16.27 39.85
C THR A 326 10.38 17.07 39.19
N GLY A 327 10.53 17.41 37.91
CA GLY A 327 9.51 18.10 37.11
C GLY A 327 8.66 17.16 36.24
N ASN A 328 9.03 15.88 36.13
CA ASN A 328 8.46 14.92 35.17
C ASN A 328 8.56 15.43 33.72
N GLN A 329 9.77 15.86 33.31
CA GLN A 329 10.03 16.46 31.99
C GLN A 329 11.21 15.78 31.30
N LEU A 330 11.08 15.52 30.00
CA LEU A 330 12.08 14.93 29.11
C LEU A 330 12.55 15.96 28.07
N TRP A 331 13.86 16.03 27.87
CA TRP A 331 14.48 16.63 26.69
C TRP A 331 14.98 15.52 25.76
N ALA A 332 14.44 15.47 24.56
CA ALA A 332 14.87 14.56 23.51
C ALA A 332 15.68 15.33 22.47
N ALA A 333 16.81 14.79 22.02
CA ALA A 333 17.47 15.28 20.82
C ALA A 333 16.59 14.95 19.60
N ASP A 334 16.50 15.87 18.64
CA ASP A 334 15.72 15.66 17.41
C ASP A 334 16.43 14.61 16.55
N LEU A 335 15.74 13.50 16.22
CA LEU A 335 16.40 12.37 15.55
C LEU A 335 16.82 12.68 14.11
N GLN A 336 16.05 13.51 13.39
CA GLN A 336 16.38 13.86 12.01
C GLN A 336 17.60 14.78 11.94
N ASP A 337 17.72 15.72 12.87
CA ASP A 337 18.93 16.54 13.04
C ASP A 337 20.13 15.71 13.53
N ALA A 338 19.91 14.86 14.54
CA ALA A 338 20.95 14.01 15.12
C ALA A 338 21.59 13.07 14.07
N LEU A 339 20.78 12.40 13.25
CA LEU A 339 21.28 11.54 12.18
C LEU A 339 22.06 12.32 11.12
N ALA A 340 21.72 13.60 10.86
CA ALA A 340 22.47 14.44 9.93
C ALA A 340 23.87 14.84 10.44
N HIS A 341 24.19 14.60 11.72
CA HIS A 341 25.54 14.70 12.26
C HIS A 341 26.37 13.41 12.12
N THR A 342 25.75 12.28 11.74
CA THR A 342 26.44 11.01 11.46
C THR A 342 26.92 10.94 10.01
N ASP A 343 27.88 10.06 9.71
CA ASP A 343 28.40 9.88 8.35
C ASP A 343 27.48 8.95 7.50
N GLY A 344 26.18 9.28 7.47
CA GLY A 344 25.18 8.60 6.63
C GLY A 344 24.45 7.41 7.27
N TYR A 345 24.32 7.37 8.61
CA TYR A 345 23.57 6.31 9.28
C TYR A 345 22.06 6.49 9.06
N THR A 346 21.33 5.37 9.00
CA THR A 346 19.86 5.34 8.90
C THR A 346 19.29 4.42 9.97
N ILE A 347 18.04 4.64 10.38
CA ILE A 347 17.37 3.77 11.37
C ILE A 347 16.91 2.48 10.68
N GLN A 348 17.02 1.35 11.38
CA GLN A 348 16.38 0.12 10.95
C GLN A 348 14.87 0.28 11.05
N LEU A 349 14.18 0.03 9.96
CA LEU A 349 12.73 0.15 9.85
C LEU A 349 12.13 -1.22 9.59
N HIS A 350 11.06 -1.54 10.30
CA HIS A 350 10.17 -2.64 9.96
C HIS A 350 9.49 -2.36 8.61
N ILE A 351 9.46 -3.37 7.76
CA ILE A 351 8.73 -3.37 6.49
C ILE A 351 7.78 -4.56 6.53
N ASP A 352 6.48 -4.31 6.42
CA ASP A 352 5.50 -5.38 6.28
C ASP A 352 5.77 -6.21 5.02
N ALA A 353 5.67 -7.53 5.17
CA ALA A 353 5.91 -8.47 4.08
C ALA A 353 4.95 -8.23 2.90
N PRO A 354 5.42 -8.37 1.63
CA PRO A 354 4.56 -8.25 0.47
C PRO A 354 3.52 -9.38 0.42
N ALA A 355 2.35 -9.11 -0.15
CA ALA A 355 1.28 -10.08 -0.31
C ALA A 355 0.82 -10.16 -1.76
N VAL A 356 0.65 -11.36 -2.30
CA VAL A 356 0.04 -11.58 -3.63
C VAL A 356 -1.48 -11.50 -3.50
N THR A 357 -2.13 -10.73 -4.37
CA THR A 357 -3.60 -10.60 -4.43
C THR A 357 -4.23 -11.40 -5.56
N ALA A 358 -3.51 -11.64 -6.65
CA ALA A 358 -3.90 -12.58 -7.70
C ALA A 358 -2.67 -13.04 -8.51
N PRO A 359 -2.57 -14.32 -8.89
CA PRO A 359 -3.47 -15.42 -8.51
C PRO A 359 -3.22 -15.89 -7.07
N ASP A 360 -4.14 -16.70 -6.52
CA ASP A 360 -3.89 -17.42 -5.26
C ASP A 360 -2.68 -18.38 -5.41
N ALA A 361 -2.04 -18.75 -4.29
CA ALA A 361 -0.92 -19.69 -4.30
C ALA A 361 -1.34 -21.07 -4.82
N GLY A 362 -0.57 -21.62 -5.76
CA GLY A 362 -0.90 -22.82 -6.53
C GLY A 362 -2.07 -22.65 -7.51
N GLY A 363 -2.46 -21.40 -7.81
CA GLY A 363 -3.52 -21.07 -8.75
C GLY A 363 -3.07 -21.07 -10.22
N ASP A 364 -4.01 -21.31 -11.12
CA ASP A 364 -3.82 -21.19 -12.57
C ASP A 364 -3.76 -19.71 -12.98
N ILE A 365 -2.85 -19.36 -13.89
CA ILE A 365 -2.75 -18.04 -14.54
C ILE A 365 -2.32 -18.21 -16.00
N ASP A 366 -2.94 -17.48 -16.93
CA ASP A 366 -2.59 -17.58 -18.34
C ASP A 366 -1.21 -16.97 -18.64
N ALA A 367 -0.51 -17.54 -19.62
CA ALA A 367 0.84 -17.10 -19.99
C ALA A 367 0.91 -15.63 -20.40
N GLY A 368 1.62 -14.81 -19.61
CA GLY A 368 1.72 -13.36 -19.77
C GLY A 368 0.65 -12.52 -19.07
N ASP A 369 -0.31 -13.12 -18.36
CA ASP A 369 -1.23 -12.36 -17.52
C ASP A 369 -0.51 -11.82 -16.26
N ALA A 370 -1.08 -10.77 -15.67
CA ALA A 370 -0.46 -10.06 -14.55
C ALA A 370 -0.58 -10.82 -13.22
N ILE A 371 0.56 -11.09 -12.59
CA ILE A 371 0.67 -11.41 -11.17
C ILE A 371 0.67 -10.08 -10.41
N THR A 372 -0.24 -9.92 -9.46
CA THR A 372 -0.51 -8.65 -8.76
C THR A 372 -0.51 -8.83 -7.26
N GLY A 373 -0.17 -7.76 -6.54
CA GLY A 373 -0.20 -7.77 -5.09
C GLY A 373 -0.06 -6.40 -4.44
N THR A 374 0.23 -6.43 -3.14
CA THR A 374 0.46 -5.25 -2.31
C THR A 374 1.76 -5.34 -1.54
N ALA A 375 2.37 -4.19 -1.26
CA ALA A 375 3.54 -4.02 -0.38
C ALA A 375 3.54 -2.56 0.17
N PRO A 376 4.34 -2.23 1.19
CA PRO A 376 4.43 -0.86 1.69
C PRO A 376 4.85 0.13 0.59
N ALA A 377 4.08 1.21 0.40
CA ALA A 377 4.29 2.15 -0.70
C ALA A 377 5.67 2.83 -0.63
N GLY A 378 6.35 2.93 -1.78
CA GLY A 378 7.72 3.48 -1.85
C GLY A 378 8.83 2.49 -1.48
N THR A 379 8.51 1.21 -1.29
CA THR A 379 9.49 0.10 -1.31
C THR A 379 9.76 -0.35 -2.75
N THR A 380 10.86 -1.09 -2.95
CA THR A 380 11.10 -1.90 -4.14
C THR A 380 10.78 -3.36 -3.80
N LEU A 381 9.98 -4.03 -4.64
CA LEU A 381 9.73 -5.46 -4.50
C LEU A 381 10.84 -6.25 -5.21
N VAL A 382 11.63 -7.01 -4.45
CA VAL A 382 12.59 -7.99 -4.97
C VAL A 382 11.85 -9.31 -5.21
N VAL A 383 12.02 -9.86 -6.42
CA VAL A 383 11.43 -11.13 -6.86
C VAL A 383 12.54 -12.08 -7.27
N GLN A 384 12.65 -13.22 -6.60
CA GLN A 384 13.64 -14.26 -6.89
C GLN A 384 12.92 -15.57 -7.30
N PRO A 385 12.81 -15.86 -8.61
CA PRO A 385 12.27 -17.12 -9.11
C PRO A 385 13.15 -18.32 -8.75
N VAL A 386 12.54 -19.47 -8.45
CA VAL A 386 13.27 -20.70 -8.15
C VAL A 386 14.01 -21.19 -9.42
N GLY A 387 15.32 -21.03 -9.42
CA GLY A 387 16.18 -21.39 -10.57
C GLY A 387 16.29 -20.33 -11.67
N GLY A 388 15.73 -19.13 -11.45
CA GLY A 388 15.91 -17.96 -12.31
C GLY A 388 16.85 -16.92 -11.70
N ASP A 389 17.11 -15.85 -12.45
CA ASP A 389 17.80 -14.65 -11.94
C ASP A 389 16.79 -13.75 -11.20
N GLU A 390 17.26 -13.09 -10.14
CA GLU A 390 16.51 -12.08 -9.39
C GLU A 390 16.16 -10.85 -10.25
N PHE A 391 14.99 -10.26 -10.02
CA PHE A 391 14.59 -8.98 -10.61
C PHE A 391 13.78 -8.13 -9.62
N THR A 392 13.61 -6.85 -9.95
CA THR A 392 12.88 -5.89 -9.10
C THR A 392 11.66 -5.32 -9.80
N VAL A 393 10.64 -5.01 -8.99
CA VAL A 393 9.39 -4.33 -9.39
C VAL A 393 9.19 -3.12 -8.46
N ASP A 394 8.91 -1.95 -9.02
CA ASP A 394 8.60 -0.77 -8.22
C ASP A 394 7.20 -0.92 -7.59
N VAL A 395 7.05 -0.58 -6.30
CA VAL A 395 5.74 -0.56 -5.64
C VAL A 395 5.11 0.82 -5.81
N ASP A 396 3.91 0.86 -6.38
CA ASP A 396 3.18 2.09 -6.68
C ASP A 396 2.83 2.87 -5.40
N SER A 397 2.52 4.16 -5.58
CA SER A 397 2.24 5.09 -4.46
C SER A 397 0.99 4.76 -3.63
N ASP A 398 0.15 3.84 -4.10
CA ASP A 398 -1.01 3.29 -3.37
C ASP A 398 -0.73 1.93 -2.71
N GLY A 399 0.51 1.43 -2.81
CA GLY A 399 0.95 0.17 -2.24
C GLY A 399 0.69 -1.05 -3.13
N THR A 400 0.29 -0.86 -4.40
CA THR A 400 0.09 -1.96 -5.35
C THR A 400 1.36 -2.26 -6.17
N TRP A 401 1.47 -3.48 -6.70
CA TRP A 401 2.53 -3.88 -7.63
C TRP A 401 2.00 -4.91 -8.63
N SER A 402 2.68 -5.03 -9.78
CA SER A 402 2.32 -5.97 -10.86
C SER A 402 3.54 -6.38 -11.68
N PHE A 403 3.61 -7.66 -12.06
CA PHE A 403 4.54 -8.16 -13.09
C PHE A 403 3.89 -9.30 -13.90
N ASP A 404 4.33 -9.50 -15.14
CA ASP A 404 3.71 -10.48 -16.04
C ASP A 404 4.18 -11.91 -15.70
N ALA A 405 3.27 -12.88 -15.76
CA ALA A 405 3.59 -14.30 -15.68
C ALA A 405 4.51 -14.73 -16.85
N PRO A 406 5.36 -15.75 -16.66
CA PRO A 406 6.18 -16.32 -17.73
C PRO A 406 5.37 -16.65 -19.01
N GLN A 407 6.05 -16.57 -20.16
CA GLN A 407 5.47 -17.01 -21.43
C GLN A 407 5.54 -18.54 -21.60
N GLU A 408 6.52 -19.19 -21.00
CA GLU A 408 6.61 -20.65 -20.97
C GLU A 408 5.58 -21.23 -19.97
N LEU A 409 4.98 -22.37 -20.31
CA LEU A 409 3.91 -22.98 -19.52
C LEU A 409 4.47 -23.92 -18.44
N GLY A 410 3.77 -24.04 -17.31
CA GLY A 410 4.09 -24.97 -16.23
C GLY A 410 4.12 -24.36 -14.83
N ASP A 411 4.60 -25.14 -13.85
CA ASP A 411 4.67 -24.71 -12.45
C ASP A 411 5.86 -23.76 -12.20
N TYR A 412 5.60 -22.59 -11.63
CA TYR A 412 6.61 -21.61 -11.22
C TYR A 412 6.47 -21.27 -9.74
N ALA A 413 7.60 -21.26 -9.03
CA ALA A 413 7.68 -20.78 -7.64
C ALA A 413 8.70 -19.63 -7.56
N PHE A 414 8.44 -18.67 -6.67
CA PHE A 414 9.28 -17.50 -6.47
C PHE A 414 9.16 -16.99 -5.02
N THR A 415 10.18 -16.27 -4.57
CA THR A 415 10.14 -15.51 -3.32
C THR A 415 9.99 -14.02 -3.58
N LEU A 416 9.25 -13.34 -2.69
CA LEU A 416 9.00 -11.91 -2.69
C LEU A 416 9.56 -11.27 -1.42
N GLN A 417 10.21 -10.11 -1.53
CA GLN A 417 10.68 -9.31 -0.40
C GLN A 417 10.52 -7.83 -0.71
N ALA A 418 10.03 -7.03 0.23
CA ALA A 418 9.93 -5.58 0.07
C ALA A 418 11.14 -4.89 0.72
N GLU A 419 11.83 -4.03 -0.02
CA GLU A 419 13.06 -3.36 0.41
C GLU A 419 12.95 -1.83 0.39
N ASN A 420 13.64 -1.16 1.30
CA ASN A 420 13.83 0.29 1.29
C ASN A 420 15.19 0.68 1.89
N GLY A 421 16.17 0.95 1.02
CA GLY A 421 17.55 1.19 1.42
C GLY A 421 18.21 -0.11 1.86
N TYR A 422 18.55 -0.23 3.14
CA TYR A 422 19.07 -1.45 3.76
C TYR A 422 18.00 -2.22 4.56
N ASN A 423 16.80 -1.66 4.68
CA ASN A 423 15.68 -2.33 5.33
C ASN A 423 15.02 -3.30 4.35
N ALA A 424 14.69 -4.50 4.83
CA ALA A 424 14.02 -5.55 4.05
C ALA A 424 12.96 -6.23 4.92
N SER A 425 11.83 -6.59 4.31
CA SER A 425 10.77 -7.35 4.97
C SER A 425 11.15 -8.81 5.21
N GLU A 426 10.29 -9.57 5.89
CA GLU A 426 10.30 -11.02 5.76
C GLU A 426 10.07 -11.43 4.28
N THR A 427 10.62 -12.58 3.90
CA THR A 427 10.46 -13.17 2.57
C THR A 427 9.17 -14.00 2.50
N VAL A 428 8.38 -13.81 1.44
CA VAL A 428 7.16 -14.58 1.18
C VAL A 428 7.37 -15.51 -0.01
N GLU A 429 7.15 -16.81 0.20
CA GLU A 429 7.11 -17.82 -0.88
C GLU A 429 5.73 -17.81 -1.55
N HIS A 430 5.70 -17.88 -2.89
CA HIS A 430 4.49 -18.03 -3.68
C HIS A 430 4.73 -18.93 -4.90
N ASP A 431 3.69 -19.60 -5.36
CA ASP A 431 3.71 -20.48 -6.53
C ASP A 431 2.46 -20.32 -7.41
N VAL A 432 2.62 -20.54 -8.71
CA VAL A 432 1.57 -20.42 -9.74
C VAL A 432 1.74 -21.51 -10.80
N ASN A 433 0.65 -21.96 -11.42
CA ASN A 433 0.68 -22.80 -12.61
C ASN A 433 0.35 -21.93 -13.84
N VAL A 434 1.31 -21.79 -14.75
CA VAL A 434 1.13 -21.01 -15.98
C VAL A 434 0.45 -21.85 -17.06
N THR A 435 -0.77 -21.47 -17.40
CA THR A 435 -1.67 -22.16 -18.33
C THR A 435 -1.68 -21.57 -19.73
N LEU A 436 -2.07 -22.40 -20.70
CA LEU A 436 -2.26 -21.99 -22.09
C LEU A 436 -3.44 -21.01 -22.24
N PRO A 437 -3.22 -19.73 -22.60
CA PRO A 437 -4.29 -18.75 -22.76
C PRO A 437 -5.35 -19.18 -23.77
N ALA A 438 -6.56 -18.63 -23.65
CA ALA A 438 -7.57 -18.77 -24.70
C ALA A 438 -7.16 -18.00 -25.98
N PRO A 439 -7.44 -18.52 -27.19
CA PRO A 439 -7.30 -17.73 -28.41
C PRO A 439 -8.37 -16.62 -28.42
N ALA A 440 -8.15 -15.55 -29.17
CA ALA A 440 -9.15 -14.51 -29.42
C ALA A 440 -9.61 -14.56 -30.89
N ILE A 441 -10.91 -14.42 -31.13
CA ILE A 441 -11.48 -14.24 -32.47
C ILE A 441 -11.52 -12.73 -32.75
N THR A 442 -10.92 -12.27 -33.85
CA THR A 442 -10.78 -10.84 -34.17
C THR A 442 -11.53 -10.41 -35.42
N ALA A 443 -11.82 -11.33 -36.34
CA ALA A 443 -12.70 -11.08 -37.48
C ALA A 443 -13.41 -12.39 -37.91
N PRO A 444 -14.75 -12.41 -38.02
CA PRO A 444 -15.68 -11.37 -37.53
C PRO A 444 -15.58 -11.20 -36.00
N ALA A 445 -15.90 -10.01 -35.50
CA ALA A 445 -15.98 -9.76 -34.06
C ALA A 445 -17.32 -10.26 -33.50
N ASP A 446 -17.38 -10.50 -32.18
CA ASP A 446 -18.63 -10.87 -31.52
C ASP A 446 -19.67 -9.74 -31.62
N GLY A 447 -20.89 -10.11 -32.05
CA GLY A 447 -21.98 -9.18 -32.34
C GLY A 447 -21.94 -8.52 -33.71
N ASP A 448 -20.98 -8.86 -34.59
CA ASP A 448 -20.90 -8.26 -35.93
C ASP A 448 -22.15 -8.54 -36.77
N ARG A 449 -22.58 -7.52 -37.52
CA ARG A 449 -23.64 -7.61 -38.53
C ARG A 449 -23.09 -7.09 -39.86
N VAL A 450 -22.81 -8.00 -40.79
CA VAL A 450 -22.16 -7.72 -42.07
C VAL A 450 -23.10 -7.96 -43.24
N THR A 451 -22.89 -7.28 -44.36
CA THR A 451 -23.69 -7.44 -45.59
C THR A 451 -23.03 -8.29 -46.67
N GLU A 452 -21.75 -8.61 -46.50
CA GLU A 452 -20.98 -9.48 -47.38
C GLU A 452 -20.80 -10.85 -46.73
N ALA A 453 -20.76 -11.91 -47.54
CA ALA A 453 -20.52 -13.27 -47.06
C ALA A 453 -19.13 -13.40 -46.42
N ILE A 454 -19.02 -14.16 -45.33
CA ILE A 454 -17.77 -14.29 -44.59
C ILE A 454 -16.98 -15.45 -45.18
N SER A 455 -15.84 -15.14 -45.81
CA SER A 455 -14.96 -16.14 -46.44
C SER A 455 -13.88 -16.70 -45.50
N SER A 456 -13.71 -16.12 -44.30
CA SER A 456 -12.67 -16.51 -43.35
C SER A 456 -12.99 -16.06 -41.94
N VAL A 457 -12.60 -16.86 -40.95
CA VAL A 457 -12.50 -16.46 -39.54
C VAL A 457 -11.01 -16.32 -39.20
N SER A 458 -10.65 -15.30 -38.45
CA SER A 458 -9.26 -15.04 -38.03
C SER A 458 -9.18 -14.50 -36.61
N GLY A 459 -8.00 -14.62 -36.02
CA GLY A 459 -7.79 -14.30 -34.62
C GLY A 459 -6.33 -14.28 -34.19
N THR A 460 -6.13 -14.15 -32.88
CA THR A 460 -4.83 -14.28 -32.22
C THR A 460 -4.80 -15.51 -31.32
N GLY A 461 -3.61 -16.04 -31.06
CA GLY A 461 -3.41 -17.23 -30.23
C GLY A 461 -1.97 -17.32 -29.72
N TYR A 462 -1.68 -18.39 -28.99
CA TYR A 462 -0.35 -18.69 -28.46
C TYR A 462 0.54 -19.25 -29.59
N ASP A 463 1.75 -18.72 -29.76
CA ASP A 463 2.56 -19.00 -30.96
C ASP A 463 2.95 -20.49 -31.05
N GLY A 464 2.71 -21.11 -32.21
CA GLY A 464 2.91 -22.54 -32.41
C GLY A 464 1.83 -23.46 -31.84
N ALA A 465 0.73 -22.92 -31.28
CA ALA A 465 -0.45 -23.71 -30.93
C ALA A 465 -1.30 -24.07 -32.17
N THR A 466 -2.08 -25.15 -32.08
CA THR A 466 -3.15 -25.44 -33.04
C THR A 466 -4.48 -24.92 -32.48
N VAL A 467 -5.11 -23.99 -33.17
CA VAL A 467 -6.47 -23.53 -32.87
C VAL A 467 -7.48 -24.46 -33.52
N HIS A 468 -8.46 -24.90 -32.74
CA HIS A 468 -9.64 -25.63 -33.17
C HIS A 468 -10.82 -24.64 -33.21
N VAL A 469 -11.39 -24.45 -34.40
CA VAL A 469 -12.51 -23.52 -34.66
C VAL A 469 -13.74 -24.35 -35.02
N THR A 470 -14.82 -24.22 -34.26
CA THR A 470 -16.13 -24.77 -34.60
C THR A 470 -17.00 -23.67 -35.19
N ILE A 471 -17.53 -23.87 -36.40
CA ILE A 471 -18.45 -22.92 -37.06
C ILE A 471 -19.74 -23.68 -37.40
N ASP A 472 -20.87 -23.29 -36.80
CA ASP A 472 -22.19 -23.94 -36.94
C ASP A 472 -22.19 -25.49 -36.76
N GLY A 473 -21.20 -26.00 -36.02
CA GLY A 473 -20.99 -27.43 -35.75
C GLY A 473 -20.01 -28.15 -36.70
N GLU A 474 -19.41 -27.48 -37.68
CA GLU A 474 -18.26 -27.97 -38.44
C GLU A 474 -16.94 -27.58 -37.75
N GLU A 475 -16.02 -28.53 -37.57
CA GLU A 475 -14.71 -28.30 -36.94
C GLU A 475 -13.62 -28.10 -38.01
N LEU A 476 -12.90 -26.98 -37.88
CA LEU A 476 -11.74 -26.57 -38.68
C LEU A 476 -10.53 -26.38 -37.76
N THR A 477 -9.32 -26.40 -38.30
CA THR A 477 -8.10 -26.11 -37.54
C THR A 477 -7.15 -25.15 -38.26
N ALA A 478 -6.41 -24.37 -37.49
CA ALA A 478 -5.34 -23.49 -37.98
C ALA A 478 -4.15 -23.49 -37.01
N GLU A 479 -2.94 -23.41 -37.55
CA GLU A 479 -1.72 -23.20 -36.76
C GLU A 479 -1.56 -21.70 -36.45
N VAL A 480 -1.18 -21.36 -35.23
CA VAL A 480 -0.80 -19.98 -34.87
C VAL A 480 0.63 -19.71 -35.33
N ALA A 481 0.83 -18.64 -36.10
CA ALA A 481 2.15 -18.21 -36.55
C ALA A 481 2.32 -16.69 -36.43
N GLY A 482 3.31 -16.26 -35.67
CA GLY A 482 3.48 -14.85 -35.30
C GLY A 482 2.34 -14.35 -34.40
N GLY A 483 1.76 -15.22 -33.57
CA GLY A 483 0.61 -14.92 -32.70
C GLY A 483 -0.74 -14.78 -33.42
N ALA A 484 -0.83 -15.08 -34.72
CA ALA A 484 -2.07 -14.95 -35.51
C ALA A 484 -2.47 -16.28 -36.18
N TRP A 485 -3.78 -16.48 -36.38
CA TRP A 485 -4.36 -17.64 -37.06
C TRP A 485 -5.53 -17.26 -37.98
N SER A 486 -5.85 -18.11 -38.96
CA SER A 486 -7.04 -17.97 -39.80
C SER A 486 -7.48 -19.31 -40.40
N VAL A 487 -8.80 -19.51 -40.49
CA VAL A 487 -9.46 -20.59 -41.23
C VAL A 487 -10.33 -19.98 -42.34
N GLU A 488 -10.39 -20.62 -43.51
CA GLU A 488 -11.34 -20.24 -44.56
C GLU A 488 -12.71 -20.92 -44.33
N THR A 489 -13.78 -20.24 -44.71
CA THR A 489 -15.17 -20.70 -44.59
C THR A 489 -16.03 -20.06 -45.70
N ASP A 490 -17.32 -20.36 -45.78
CA ASP A 490 -18.26 -19.76 -46.72
C ASP A 490 -19.62 -19.56 -46.04
N LEU A 491 -19.75 -18.47 -45.26
CA LEU A 491 -20.96 -18.15 -44.52
C LEU A 491 -21.81 -17.16 -45.32
N GLY A 492 -22.91 -17.69 -45.88
CA GLY A 492 -23.97 -16.94 -46.55
C GLY A 492 -24.90 -16.23 -45.56
N TYR A 493 -26.13 -15.88 -45.97
CA TYR A 493 -27.06 -15.17 -45.10
C TYR A 493 -27.55 -16.03 -43.92
N GLY A 494 -27.50 -15.46 -42.72
CA GLY A 494 -27.89 -16.14 -41.49
C GLY A 494 -27.21 -15.59 -40.24
N PRO A 495 -27.70 -15.97 -39.05
CA PRO A 495 -26.89 -15.97 -37.82
C PRO A 495 -25.95 -17.18 -37.83
N HIS A 496 -24.71 -16.97 -37.39
CA HIS A 496 -23.67 -18.00 -37.29
C HIS A 496 -23.01 -17.95 -35.91
N GLU A 497 -22.64 -19.11 -35.38
CA GLU A 497 -21.92 -19.26 -34.11
C GLU A 497 -20.52 -19.83 -34.37
N VAL A 498 -19.50 -19.09 -33.90
CA VAL A 498 -18.09 -19.47 -33.98
C VAL A 498 -17.58 -19.74 -32.57
N GLY A 499 -17.08 -20.94 -32.30
CA GLY A 499 -16.33 -21.27 -31.09
C GLY A 499 -14.85 -21.53 -31.41
N ALA A 500 -13.92 -21.10 -30.56
CA ALA A 500 -12.50 -21.37 -30.73
C ALA A 500 -11.81 -21.74 -29.40
N TYR A 501 -10.97 -22.77 -29.43
CA TYR A 501 -10.01 -23.10 -28.36
C TYR A 501 -8.66 -23.47 -29.00
N GLN A 502 -7.57 -23.47 -28.23
CA GLN A 502 -6.27 -23.87 -28.75
C GLN A 502 -5.61 -24.97 -27.91
N VAL A 503 -4.75 -25.74 -28.57
CA VAL A 503 -3.97 -26.82 -27.98
C VAL A 503 -2.49 -26.54 -28.24
N PHE A 504 -1.68 -26.60 -27.18
CA PHE A 504 -0.23 -26.53 -27.24
C PHE A 504 0.34 -27.64 -26.36
N GLU A 505 1.21 -28.46 -26.94
CA GLU A 505 1.71 -29.70 -26.34
C GLU A 505 0.58 -30.62 -25.83
N GLU A 506 0.43 -30.79 -24.52
CA GLU A 506 -0.64 -31.58 -23.89
C GLU A 506 -1.70 -30.71 -23.17
N GLN A 507 -1.58 -29.38 -23.25
CA GLN A 507 -2.53 -28.43 -22.65
C GLN A 507 -3.60 -27.97 -23.66
N GLN A 508 -4.81 -27.72 -23.15
CA GLN A 508 -5.93 -27.15 -23.91
C GLN A 508 -6.45 -25.91 -23.18
N SER A 509 -6.62 -24.81 -23.91
CA SER A 509 -7.18 -23.56 -23.36
C SER A 509 -8.67 -23.66 -23.05
N ALA A 510 -9.20 -22.62 -22.39
CA ALA A 510 -10.62 -22.32 -22.42
C ALA A 510 -11.12 -22.04 -23.85
N THR A 511 -12.43 -22.19 -24.06
CA THR A 511 -13.11 -21.89 -25.33
C THR A 511 -13.70 -20.49 -25.31
N VAL A 512 -13.41 -19.68 -26.33
CA VAL A 512 -14.12 -18.43 -26.63
C VAL A 512 -15.21 -18.65 -27.68
N THR A 513 -16.20 -17.77 -27.73
CA THR A 513 -17.27 -17.78 -28.73
C THR A 513 -17.52 -16.39 -29.30
N ALA A 514 -17.90 -16.31 -30.56
CA ALA A 514 -18.39 -15.11 -31.24
C ALA A 514 -19.65 -15.45 -32.04
N ALA A 515 -20.69 -14.63 -31.90
CA ALA A 515 -21.90 -14.70 -32.72
C ALA A 515 -21.87 -13.59 -33.79
N VAL A 516 -22.11 -13.94 -35.05
CA VAL A 516 -22.11 -13.01 -36.19
C VAL A 516 -23.38 -13.19 -37.01
N THR A 517 -23.88 -12.12 -37.63
CA THR A 517 -25.00 -12.20 -38.58
C THR A 517 -24.60 -11.65 -39.95
N VAL A 518 -24.72 -12.47 -40.98
CA VAL A 518 -24.64 -12.03 -42.38
C VAL A 518 -26.06 -11.67 -42.82
N ALA A 519 -26.32 -10.38 -42.97
CA ALA A 519 -27.61 -9.83 -43.35
C ALA A 519 -27.64 -9.46 -44.84
N PRO A 520 -28.79 -9.59 -45.54
CA PRO A 520 -28.94 -8.95 -46.85
C PRO A 520 -28.74 -7.43 -46.75
N ALA A 521 -28.12 -6.84 -47.77
CA ALA A 521 -28.16 -5.39 -47.95
C ALA A 521 -29.62 -4.90 -48.04
N ALA A 522 -29.90 -3.64 -47.68
CA ALA A 522 -31.23 -3.06 -47.85
C ALA A 522 -31.68 -3.10 -49.32
N PRO A 523 -32.98 -3.30 -49.63
CA PRO A 523 -33.50 -3.11 -50.98
C PRO A 523 -33.45 -1.62 -51.34
N GLU A 524 -33.59 -1.29 -52.62
CA GLU A 524 -33.73 0.09 -53.10
C GLU A 524 -35.19 0.36 -53.49
N ILE A 525 -35.75 1.51 -53.13
CA ILE A 525 -37.01 2.01 -53.69
C ILE A 525 -36.66 2.98 -54.83
N THR A 526 -37.13 2.70 -56.04
CA THR A 526 -36.85 3.52 -57.24
C THR A 526 -38.09 4.27 -57.75
N VAL A 527 -39.29 3.77 -57.45
CA VAL A 527 -40.57 4.43 -57.73
C VAL A 527 -41.45 4.38 -56.47
N PRO A 528 -41.96 5.53 -55.98
CA PRO A 528 -41.58 6.89 -56.34
C PRO A 528 -40.11 7.19 -56.01
N ALA A 529 -39.53 8.15 -56.72
CA ALA A 529 -38.21 8.69 -56.38
C ALA A 529 -38.29 9.50 -55.06
N ASP A 530 -37.20 9.51 -54.29
CA ASP A 530 -37.12 10.28 -53.05
C ASP A 530 -37.29 11.80 -53.29
N GLY A 531 -38.11 12.44 -52.47
CA GLY A 531 -38.57 13.81 -52.67
C GLY A 531 -39.51 13.97 -53.88
N GLY A 532 -40.11 12.88 -54.37
CA GLY A 532 -41.05 12.88 -55.49
C GLY A 532 -42.39 13.54 -55.18
N PHE A 533 -43.10 13.96 -56.21
CA PHE A 533 -44.40 14.61 -56.09
C PHE A 533 -45.40 14.01 -57.08
N PHE A 534 -46.63 13.80 -56.62
CA PHE A 534 -47.80 13.47 -57.45
C PHE A 534 -48.88 14.54 -57.29
N ALA A 535 -49.64 14.82 -58.34
CA ALA A 535 -50.92 15.49 -58.19
C ALA A 535 -51.97 14.49 -57.66
N GLU A 536 -52.91 14.96 -56.82
CA GLU A 536 -54.03 14.17 -56.28
C GLU A 536 -54.82 13.40 -57.37
N THR A 537 -54.88 13.93 -58.60
CA THR A 537 -55.56 13.30 -59.74
C THR A 537 -54.75 12.21 -60.46
N GLU A 538 -53.46 12.04 -60.14
CA GLU A 538 -52.58 11.04 -60.78
C GLU A 538 -52.60 9.69 -60.06
N LEU A 539 -52.91 9.67 -58.76
CA LEU A 539 -53.02 8.46 -57.95
C LEU A 539 -54.49 7.99 -57.91
N THR A 540 -54.89 7.21 -58.92
CA THR A 540 -56.25 6.64 -59.00
C THR A 540 -56.38 5.39 -58.14
N ASP A 541 -56.37 5.58 -56.81
CA ASP A 541 -56.51 4.57 -55.73
C ASP A 541 -55.32 3.59 -55.54
N VAL A 542 -54.46 3.38 -56.55
CA VAL A 542 -53.32 2.47 -56.48
C VAL A 542 -52.00 3.17 -56.82
N LEU A 543 -50.99 3.01 -55.96
CA LEU A 543 -49.59 3.38 -56.21
C LEU A 543 -48.76 2.11 -56.42
N ASP A 544 -48.23 1.91 -57.63
CA ASP A 544 -47.22 0.89 -57.89
C ASP A 544 -45.86 1.38 -57.37
N VAL A 545 -45.40 0.79 -56.26
CA VAL A 545 -44.06 1.04 -55.70
C VAL A 545 -43.09 0.02 -56.31
N GLU A 546 -42.03 0.49 -56.95
CA GLU A 546 -41.02 -0.34 -57.61
C GLU A 546 -39.64 -0.15 -56.98
N GLY A 547 -38.77 -1.15 -57.15
CA GLY A 547 -37.43 -1.09 -56.58
C GLY A 547 -36.50 -2.21 -57.03
N THR A 548 -35.27 -2.19 -56.52
CA THR A 548 -34.27 -3.25 -56.71
C THR A 548 -34.01 -4.02 -55.41
N GLY A 549 -33.52 -5.25 -55.53
CA GLY A 549 -33.25 -6.12 -54.39
C GLY A 549 -32.46 -7.37 -54.74
N ILE A 550 -32.27 -8.25 -53.76
CA ILE A 550 -31.57 -9.53 -53.91
C ILE A 550 -32.54 -10.58 -54.45
N ASP A 551 -32.18 -11.25 -55.55
CA ASP A 551 -33.04 -12.24 -56.20
C ASP A 551 -33.50 -13.35 -55.24
N GLY A 552 -34.82 -13.59 -55.19
CA GLY A 552 -35.44 -14.56 -54.27
C GLY A 552 -35.73 -14.05 -52.87
N ALA A 553 -35.22 -12.88 -52.46
CA ALA A 553 -35.59 -12.24 -51.20
C ALA A 553 -37.07 -11.78 -51.23
N THR A 554 -37.69 -11.71 -50.05
CA THR A 554 -39.04 -11.14 -49.88
C THR A 554 -38.91 -9.71 -49.35
N VAL A 555 -39.25 -8.72 -50.17
CA VAL A 555 -39.38 -7.33 -49.76
C VAL A 555 -40.69 -7.15 -48.99
N THR A 556 -40.61 -6.50 -47.83
CA THR A 556 -41.77 -5.98 -47.09
C THR A 556 -41.78 -4.47 -47.20
N LEU A 557 -42.91 -3.90 -47.62
CA LEU A 557 -43.11 -2.46 -47.77
C LEU A 557 -44.01 -1.93 -46.66
N LEU A 558 -43.56 -0.87 -46.01
CA LEU A 558 -44.26 -0.05 -45.04
C LEU A 558 -44.63 1.30 -45.67
N VAL A 559 -45.82 1.80 -45.37
CA VAL A 559 -46.26 3.17 -45.70
C VAL A 559 -46.66 3.83 -44.39
N ASP A 560 -46.00 4.94 -44.03
CA ASP A 560 -46.15 5.63 -42.74
C ASP A 560 -45.95 4.72 -41.51
N GLY A 561 -45.19 3.63 -41.66
CA GLY A 561 -44.94 2.61 -40.63
C GLY A 561 -45.99 1.49 -40.54
N GLU A 562 -47.02 1.47 -41.38
CA GLU A 562 -47.96 0.35 -41.50
C GLU A 562 -47.64 -0.53 -42.72
N GLN A 563 -47.69 -1.86 -42.56
CA GLN A 563 -47.35 -2.79 -43.64
C GLN A 563 -48.38 -2.74 -44.78
N ALA A 564 -47.95 -2.26 -45.94
CA ALA A 564 -48.78 -2.13 -47.14
C ALA A 564 -48.75 -3.38 -48.02
N GLY A 565 -47.64 -4.13 -48.04
CA GLY A 565 -47.55 -5.35 -48.84
C GLY A 565 -46.20 -6.05 -48.77
N THR A 566 -46.09 -7.15 -49.52
CA THR A 566 -44.82 -7.86 -49.75
C THR A 566 -44.70 -8.31 -51.20
N ALA A 567 -43.47 -8.45 -51.70
CA ALA A 567 -43.17 -9.01 -53.01
C ALA A 567 -41.87 -9.83 -52.98
N VAL A 568 -41.77 -10.83 -53.86
CA VAL A 568 -40.52 -11.59 -54.06
C VAL A 568 -39.74 -10.96 -55.20
N VAL A 569 -38.48 -10.60 -54.95
CA VAL A 569 -37.57 -10.04 -55.96
C VAL A 569 -37.33 -11.07 -57.07
N THR A 570 -37.49 -10.66 -58.33
CA THR A 570 -37.28 -11.52 -59.50
C THR A 570 -36.56 -10.76 -60.62
N GLY A 571 -35.36 -11.21 -61.00
CA GLY A 571 -34.50 -10.54 -61.97
C GLY A 571 -33.87 -9.25 -61.44
N GLY A 572 -33.64 -9.17 -60.12
CA GLY A 572 -33.10 -8.00 -59.42
C GLY A 572 -34.12 -6.88 -59.14
N ALA A 573 -35.40 -7.06 -59.50
CA ALA A 573 -36.44 -6.06 -59.35
C ALA A 573 -37.65 -6.60 -58.57
N TRP A 574 -38.39 -5.69 -57.92
CA TRP A 574 -39.64 -5.96 -57.22
C TRP A 574 -40.65 -4.84 -57.49
N SER A 575 -41.94 -5.16 -57.31
CA SER A 575 -43.05 -4.20 -57.42
C SER A 575 -44.17 -4.60 -56.47
N ILE A 576 -44.72 -3.61 -55.74
CA ILE A 576 -45.82 -3.76 -54.79
C ILE A 576 -46.87 -2.69 -55.10
N ALA A 577 -48.06 -3.13 -55.49
CA ALA A 577 -49.22 -2.27 -55.68
C ALA A 577 -49.85 -1.93 -54.31
N VAL A 578 -49.82 -0.66 -53.93
CA VAL A 578 -50.41 -0.14 -52.70
C VAL A 578 -51.81 0.42 -53.00
N ASP A 579 -52.84 -0.33 -52.61
CA ASP A 579 -54.26 0.06 -52.69
C ASP A 579 -54.62 0.94 -51.47
N ARG A 580 -54.50 2.27 -51.64
CA ARG A 580 -54.70 3.28 -50.59
C ARG A 580 -55.13 4.61 -51.19
N ASP A 581 -56.11 5.24 -50.57
CA ASP A 581 -56.47 6.64 -50.84
C ASP A 581 -55.37 7.59 -50.29
N PHE A 582 -54.61 8.22 -51.20
CA PHE A 582 -53.52 9.14 -50.88
C PHE A 582 -54.01 10.60 -50.99
N ALA A 583 -54.60 11.11 -49.92
CA ALA A 583 -54.97 12.51 -49.79
C ALA A 583 -53.74 13.46 -49.86
N PRO A 584 -53.92 14.77 -50.15
CA PRO A 584 -52.82 15.73 -50.16
C PRO A 584 -52.05 15.78 -48.82
N GLY A 585 -50.75 15.52 -48.87
CA GLY A 585 -49.87 15.37 -47.70
C GLY A 585 -48.51 14.74 -48.04
N ASP A 586 -47.64 14.62 -47.04
CA ASP A 586 -46.35 13.92 -47.14
C ASP A 586 -46.50 12.47 -46.66
N TYR A 587 -45.82 11.55 -47.34
CA TYR A 587 -45.85 10.11 -47.08
C TYR A 587 -44.43 9.54 -46.99
N THR A 588 -44.22 8.61 -46.06
CA THR A 588 -42.95 7.89 -45.92
C THR A 588 -43.13 6.45 -46.40
N LEU A 589 -42.29 6.02 -47.35
CA LEU A 589 -42.11 4.61 -47.68
C LEU A 589 -40.88 4.08 -46.94
N ALA A 590 -40.97 2.87 -46.42
CA ALA A 590 -39.81 2.12 -45.93
C ALA A 590 -39.88 0.67 -46.40
N ALA A 591 -38.75 0.10 -46.78
CA ALA A 591 -38.68 -1.28 -47.27
C ALA A 591 -37.47 -2.02 -46.71
N ALA A 592 -37.70 -3.24 -46.23
CA ALA A 592 -36.65 -4.21 -45.87
C ALA A 592 -36.86 -5.49 -46.70
N GLN A 593 -35.81 -6.28 -46.88
CA GLN A 593 -35.89 -7.56 -47.58
C GLN A 593 -35.36 -8.71 -46.69
N THR A 594 -36.11 -9.81 -46.68
CA THR A 594 -35.78 -11.03 -45.94
C THR A 594 -35.25 -12.10 -46.90
N ILE A 595 -34.11 -12.71 -46.57
CA ILE A 595 -33.61 -13.92 -47.24
C ILE A 595 -33.06 -14.89 -46.19
N ASP A 596 -33.33 -16.18 -46.37
CA ASP A 596 -32.97 -17.26 -45.42
C ASP A 596 -33.34 -16.99 -43.94
N GLY A 597 -34.45 -16.25 -43.74
CA GLY A 597 -34.96 -15.88 -42.42
C GLY A 597 -34.26 -14.69 -41.77
N THR A 598 -33.31 -14.04 -42.46
CA THR A 598 -32.58 -12.86 -41.99
C THR A 598 -33.05 -11.62 -42.75
N ASP A 599 -33.48 -10.60 -42.01
CA ASP A 599 -33.91 -9.31 -42.56
C ASP A 599 -32.71 -8.40 -42.86
N SER A 600 -32.87 -7.53 -43.86
CA SER A 600 -31.96 -6.39 -44.10
C SER A 600 -32.22 -5.26 -43.13
N ASP A 601 -31.38 -4.23 -43.17
CA ASP A 601 -31.79 -2.91 -42.69
C ASP A 601 -32.87 -2.32 -43.62
N GLU A 602 -33.62 -1.32 -43.13
CA GLU A 602 -34.64 -0.62 -43.93
C GLU A 602 -34.01 0.45 -44.82
N THR A 603 -34.42 0.50 -46.09
CA THR A 603 -34.35 1.74 -46.88
C THR A 603 -35.59 2.58 -46.60
N SER A 604 -35.51 3.90 -46.72
CA SER A 604 -36.67 4.79 -46.62
C SER A 604 -36.54 6.00 -47.52
N ILE A 605 -37.65 6.38 -48.15
CA ILE A 605 -37.79 7.56 -49.02
C ILE A 605 -39.11 8.28 -48.72
N MET A 606 -39.18 9.57 -49.06
CA MET A 606 -40.40 10.38 -48.90
C MET A 606 -40.97 10.81 -50.26
N PHE A 607 -42.29 10.97 -50.33
CA PHE A 607 -42.96 11.65 -51.45
C PHE A 607 -44.15 12.46 -50.93
N SER A 608 -44.59 13.46 -51.71
CA SER A 608 -45.79 14.25 -51.37
C SER A 608 -46.87 14.16 -52.44
N VAL A 609 -48.13 14.20 -52.01
CA VAL A 609 -49.29 14.40 -52.87
C VAL A 609 -49.75 15.85 -52.76
N MET A 610 -49.86 16.53 -53.90
CA MET A 610 -50.31 17.92 -53.99
C MET A 610 -51.77 17.98 -54.43
N SER A 611 -52.56 18.81 -53.74
CA SER A 611 -53.92 19.12 -54.16
C SER A 611 -53.93 19.84 -55.51
N VAL A 612 -54.83 19.47 -56.42
CA VAL A 612 -55.04 20.22 -57.66
C VAL A 612 -55.76 21.55 -57.38
N ILE A 613 -55.11 22.67 -57.71
CA ILE A 613 -55.79 23.98 -57.73
C ILE A 613 -56.54 24.07 -59.07
N ASP A 614 -57.85 23.93 -59.03
CA ASP A 614 -58.72 24.09 -60.19
C ASP A 614 -58.87 25.59 -60.52
N GLU A 615 -58.09 26.10 -61.48
CA GLU A 615 -58.27 27.46 -62.02
C GLU A 615 -59.51 27.50 -62.92
N ASP A 616 -60.68 27.71 -62.30
CA ASP A 616 -61.98 27.89 -62.97
C ASP A 616 -61.91 28.96 -64.09
N PRO A 617 -62.03 28.57 -65.37
CA PRO A 617 -61.96 29.50 -66.48
C PRO A 617 -63.37 29.96 -66.88
N THR A 618 -63.91 31.00 -66.24
CA THR A 618 -64.52 32.18 -66.92
C THR A 618 -65.20 33.17 -65.96
N VAL A 619 -64.80 34.44 -66.04
CA VAL A 619 -65.63 35.60 -65.65
C VAL A 619 -65.70 36.56 -66.84
N ASP A 620 -66.91 36.81 -67.36
CA ASP A 620 -67.22 37.81 -68.41
C ASP A 620 -68.71 38.25 -68.22
N PRO A 621 -69.20 39.41 -68.74
CA PRO A 621 -69.30 40.62 -67.93
C PRO A 621 -70.73 41.23 -67.94
N THR A 622 -70.86 42.52 -67.55
CA THR A 622 -72.08 43.39 -67.52
C THR A 622 -73.01 43.18 -66.29
N ASP A 623 -73.57 44.20 -65.63
CA ASP A 623 -73.85 45.61 -65.99
C ASP A 623 -73.55 46.63 -64.86
N ASP A 624 -73.35 47.91 -65.24
CA ASP A 624 -73.23 49.12 -64.38
C ASP A 624 -74.58 49.91 -64.36
N PRO A 625 -74.91 50.69 -63.31
CA PRO A 625 -74.77 52.15 -63.47
C PRO A 625 -74.43 52.99 -62.20
N THR A 626 -73.25 53.61 -62.20
CA THR A 626 -72.93 55.02 -61.83
C THR A 626 -73.32 55.64 -60.46
N ALA A 627 -72.31 56.08 -59.69
CA ALA A 627 -72.01 57.51 -59.36
C ALA A 627 -70.95 57.67 -58.23
N GLY A 628 -69.95 58.57 -58.39
CA GLY A 628 -68.80 58.76 -57.47
C GLY A 628 -68.95 59.88 -56.41
N PRO A 629 -67.90 60.65 -56.00
CA PRO A 629 -66.50 60.68 -56.48
C PRO A 629 -65.37 60.89 -55.40
N THR A 630 -64.15 61.23 -55.87
CA THR A 630 -63.00 61.96 -55.24
C THR A 630 -61.86 61.27 -54.46
N ASP A 631 -60.65 61.50 -55.00
CA ASP A 631 -59.32 61.83 -54.42
C ASP A 631 -58.39 60.78 -53.73
N GLY A 632 -57.13 60.73 -54.21
CA GLY A 632 -55.93 60.14 -53.56
C GLY A 632 -54.94 61.25 -53.12
N PRO A 633 -53.59 61.10 -53.17
CA PRO A 633 -52.77 59.95 -53.61
C PRO A 633 -51.47 59.68 -52.75
N THR A 634 -50.53 58.88 -53.30
CA THR A 634 -49.06 58.80 -53.00
C THR A 634 -48.60 58.23 -51.64
N ASP A 635 -47.48 57.49 -51.50
CA ASP A 635 -46.42 57.11 -52.47
C ASP A 635 -45.72 55.79 -52.08
N GLY A 636 -45.06 55.13 -53.06
CA GLY A 636 -44.09 54.04 -52.84
C GLY A 636 -42.64 54.55 -52.75
N PRO A 637 -41.59 53.78 -53.14
CA PRO A 637 -41.63 52.45 -53.78
C PRO A 637 -40.53 51.44 -53.33
N ASP A 638 -40.64 50.19 -53.80
CA ASP A 638 -39.60 49.32 -54.44
C ASP A 638 -38.19 49.10 -53.77
N ARG A 639 -37.50 47.94 -53.91
CA ARG A 639 -37.60 46.89 -54.96
C ARG A 639 -36.94 45.53 -54.59
N LEU A 640 -37.43 44.47 -55.25
CA LEU A 640 -36.79 43.16 -55.56
C LEU A 640 -35.63 43.33 -56.59
N PRO A 641 -34.83 42.34 -57.11
CA PRO A 641 -35.03 40.87 -57.38
C PRO A 641 -33.89 39.96 -56.82
N ASP A 642 -33.83 38.61 -56.86
CA ASP A 642 -34.36 37.45 -57.65
C ASP A 642 -33.27 36.71 -58.49
N THR A 643 -33.42 35.38 -58.61
CA THR A 643 -32.74 34.37 -59.47
C THR A 643 -31.30 33.86 -59.17
N GLY A 644 -31.17 32.55 -58.93
CA GLY A 644 -30.71 31.62 -60.00
C GLY A 644 -29.24 31.11 -60.08
N ALA A 645 -29.02 29.89 -59.56
CA ALA A 645 -28.28 28.76 -60.19
C ALA A 645 -26.73 28.68 -60.38
N SER A 646 -26.22 27.49 -60.00
CA SER A 646 -25.21 26.61 -60.68
C SER A 646 -23.70 26.63 -60.33
N ALA A 647 -23.26 25.44 -59.88
CA ALA A 647 -22.08 24.64 -60.30
C ALA A 647 -20.60 25.07 -60.05
N ALA A 648 -19.98 24.32 -59.10
CA ALA A 648 -18.69 23.61 -59.20
C ALA A 648 -17.33 24.35 -59.41
N THR A 649 -16.41 24.25 -58.44
CA THR A 649 -15.29 23.26 -58.43
C THR A 649 -14.36 23.40 -57.19
N LEU A 650 -13.64 22.32 -56.86
CA LEU A 650 -12.77 22.06 -55.69
C LEU A 650 -11.32 22.60 -55.89
N PRO A 651 -10.47 22.78 -54.82
CA PRO A 651 -9.73 21.65 -54.19
C PRO A 651 -9.40 21.72 -52.67
N PHE A 652 -9.08 20.53 -52.10
CA PHE A 652 -8.18 20.14 -50.97
C PHE A 652 -7.39 21.22 -50.18
N LEU A 653 -7.05 21.14 -48.87
CA LEU A 653 -6.98 20.15 -47.75
C LEU A 653 -7.09 20.94 -46.41
N GLY A 654 -7.36 20.40 -45.20
CA GLY A 654 -7.68 19.06 -44.69
C GLY A 654 -7.64 19.02 -43.13
N ALA A 655 -8.22 17.96 -42.51
CA ALA A 655 -8.14 17.53 -41.08
C ALA A 655 -8.71 18.47 -39.96
N ALA A 656 -9.29 17.99 -38.84
CA ALA A 656 -9.89 16.69 -38.46
C ALA A 656 -10.70 16.82 -37.13
N ALA A 657 -11.62 15.86 -36.86
CA ALA A 657 -12.26 15.47 -35.57
C ALA A 657 -13.04 16.56 -34.75
N ALA A 658 -14.36 16.48 -34.51
CA ALA A 658 -15.21 15.48 -33.78
C ALA A 658 -15.51 15.95 -32.32
N LEU A 659 -16.75 16.36 -31.97
CA LEU A 659 -17.87 15.56 -31.38
C LEU A 659 -17.64 15.22 -29.87
N VAL A 660 -18.61 15.18 -28.92
CA VAL A 660 -20.09 15.05 -28.97
C VAL A 660 -20.76 15.42 -27.60
N MET A 661 -22.05 15.85 -27.59
CA MET A 661 -23.17 15.69 -26.57
C MET A 661 -22.91 15.87 -25.03
N LEU A 662 -23.70 16.52 -24.12
CA LEU A 662 -25.16 16.73 -23.87
C LEU A 662 -25.99 15.41 -23.77
N GLY A 663 -26.52 14.87 -22.65
CA GLY A 663 -27.20 15.41 -21.46
C GLY A 663 -28.48 14.56 -21.17
N VAL A 664 -29.24 14.62 -20.06
CA VAL A 664 -29.19 15.30 -18.74
C VAL A 664 -30.21 14.65 -17.76
N ALA A 665 -29.79 14.39 -16.50
CA ALA A 665 -30.59 14.28 -15.25
C ALA A 665 -31.48 13.06 -14.84
N GLY A 666 -31.42 12.73 -13.54
CA GLY A 666 -32.36 11.87 -12.77
C GLY A 666 -31.81 11.45 -11.37
N VAL A 667 -31.74 12.32 -10.35
CA VAL A 667 -32.76 12.54 -9.28
C VAL A 667 -32.67 11.60 -8.02
N ILE A 668 -32.49 12.24 -6.84
CA ILE A 668 -32.78 11.81 -5.43
C ILE A 668 -31.76 11.03 -4.57
N ARG A 669 -31.48 11.63 -3.40
CA ARG A 669 -30.84 11.13 -2.15
C ARG A 669 -31.30 9.75 -1.65
N ARG A 670 -30.39 9.05 -0.96
CA ARG A 670 -30.66 8.53 0.40
C ARG A 670 -29.41 8.36 1.27
N GLN A 671 -29.54 8.60 2.57
CA GLN A 671 -28.52 8.30 3.58
C GLN A 671 -28.55 6.80 3.95
N ARG A 672 -27.39 6.27 4.35
CA ARG A 672 -27.25 4.95 4.98
C ARG A 672 -27.76 4.99 6.43
N ALA A 673 -28.34 3.87 6.84
CA ALA A 673 -28.22 3.30 8.19
C ALA A 673 -27.59 1.91 8.00
#